data_AF-A0A2J8TAH9-F1
#
_entry.id   AF-A0A2J8TAH9-F1
#
_cell.length_a   1.000
_cell.length_b   1.000
_cell.length_c   1.000
_cell.angle_alpha   90.00
_cell.angle_beta   90.00
_cell.angle_gamma   90.00
#
_symmetry.space_group_name_H-M   'P 1'
#
loop_
_entity.id
_entity.type
_entity.pdbx_description
1 polymer ?
#
loop_
_entity_poly.entity_id
_entity_poly.type
_entity_poly.pdbx_seq_one_letter_code
_entity_poly.pdbx_strand_id
1 'polypeptide(L)'
;MKQQALTEFEAYKHRVEDMQLCAEAQHVQRIVTMSREVEEIRRKFEEKLRSFGQLQVQFEKDKRLALEDLQTAHRREIQELLKSQQDHSASVNKGQEKAEELHRMEVESLNKMLEELRLERKKLIEDYEGKLNKAQSFYERELDTLKRSQLFTAESLQASKEKEADLRKEFQGQEAVLRKTIGKLKTELQMVQDESGSLLDKCQKLQTALATAENNVQVLQKQLDDAKEGEMALLSKHKEVESELAAARERLQQQASDLVLKASHIGMLQATQMTQEVTIKDLESEKSRANERLSQLEEERAFLQSKTQSLDEEQKQQILELEKKVNEAKRTQQEYYERELKNLQNRLEEEVTQLNEAHSKTLEELAWKHHMAIEAVHSNAIRDKKKLQMELEEQHNKDKLNLEEDKNQLQQELENLKEVLEDKLNTANQEIGHLQDLVRKSEQGLGSAEGLIASLQDSQERLQNELDLTKDSLKETKDALLNVEGELEQERQQHEETIAAMKEEKLKVDKMAHDLEIKWTENLRQECSKLREELRLQHEEDKKSAMSQLLQLKEREKNAARDSWQKKVEDLLNQISLLKQNLEIQLSQSQTSLQQLQAQFTQERQRLTQELEELEEQHQQRHKSLKEAHVLAFQTMEEEKEKEQRALENHLQQKHSAELQSLKDAHRESMEGFRIEMEQELQTLRFELEDEGKAMLASLRSELNHQHAAAIDLLRHNHHQELAAAKMELERSIDINRRQSKEHMCRITDLQEELRHREHHVSELDKEVQHLHENISALTKELEFKGKEILRIRSESNQQIRLEEMEEKYLMRESKPEDIQMITELKAMLTERDQIIKKLIQKKKNDKSPTNRFVSVPNLSALESGGVGNGHPNRLDPIPNSPVHDIEFNSSKPLPQPVPPKGPKTFLSPAQSEASPVASPDPQRQEWFARYFTF
;
A
#
# COMPACT_ATOMS: atom_id res chain seq x y z
N MET A 1 -22.00 -247.39 -40.57
CA MET A 1 -23.03 -246.70 -41.39
C MET A 1 -24.03 -245.84 -40.60
N LYS A 2 -24.73 -246.29 -39.54
CA LYS A 2 -25.78 -245.43 -38.93
C LYS A 2 -25.30 -244.18 -38.16
N GLN A 3 -24.16 -244.22 -37.44
CA GLN A 3 -23.66 -243.06 -36.69
C GLN A 3 -22.89 -242.03 -37.54
N GLN A 4 -22.38 -242.42 -38.70
CA GLN A 4 -21.55 -241.55 -39.55
C GLN A 4 -22.36 -240.36 -40.12
N ALA A 5 -23.65 -240.59 -40.42
CA ALA A 5 -24.60 -239.55 -40.81
C ALA A 5 -25.03 -238.62 -39.66
N LEU A 6 -24.93 -239.07 -38.39
CA LEU A 6 -25.20 -238.21 -37.22
C LEU A 6 -24.09 -237.16 -37.07
N THR A 7 -22.83 -237.59 -37.12
CA THR A 7 -21.67 -236.69 -37.07
C THR A 7 -21.65 -235.67 -38.21
N GLU A 8 -22.10 -236.04 -39.42
CA GLU A 8 -22.19 -235.11 -40.55
C GLU A 8 -23.33 -234.09 -40.39
N PHE A 9 -24.46 -234.47 -39.78
CA PHE A 9 -25.57 -233.56 -39.48
C PHE A 9 -25.24 -232.58 -38.34
N GLU A 10 -24.60 -233.05 -37.26
CA GLU A 10 -24.13 -232.19 -36.16
C GLU A 10 -23.08 -231.18 -36.65
N ALA A 11 -22.16 -231.62 -37.51
CA ALA A 11 -21.19 -230.75 -38.19
C ALA A 11 -21.81 -229.83 -39.26
N TYR A 12 -23.07 -230.01 -39.64
CA TYR A 12 -23.82 -229.04 -40.45
C TYR A 12 -24.53 -228.01 -39.54
N LYS A 13 -25.22 -228.48 -38.49
CA LYS A 13 -25.93 -227.64 -37.52
C LYS A 13 -25.05 -226.54 -36.93
N HIS A 14 -23.86 -226.89 -36.42
CA HIS A 14 -22.95 -225.88 -35.85
C HIS A 14 -22.48 -224.83 -36.87
N ARG A 15 -22.29 -225.20 -38.15
CA ARG A 15 -21.93 -224.23 -39.20
C ARG A 15 -23.06 -223.25 -39.54
N VAL A 16 -24.33 -223.62 -39.34
CA VAL A 16 -25.47 -222.70 -39.46
C VAL A 16 -25.55 -221.77 -38.24
N GLU A 17 -25.31 -222.30 -37.04
CA GLU A 17 -25.32 -221.53 -35.79
C GLU A 17 -24.20 -220.47 -35.76
N ASP A 18 -22.96 -220.84 -36.12
CA ASP A 18 -21.84 -219.88 -36.26
C ASP A 18 -22.14 -218.81 -37.31
N MET A 19 -22.76 -219.19 -38.45
CA MET A 19 -23.10 -218.26 -39.52
C MET A 19 -24.17 -217.23 -39.08
N GLN A 20 -25.16 -217.65 -38.29
CA GLN A 20 -26.14 -216.73 -37.70
C GLN A 20 -25.49 -215.79 -36.67
N LEU A 21 -24.65 -216.31 -35.77
CA LEU A 21 -23.92 -215.50 -34.79
C LEU A 21 -23.01 -214.45 -35.47
N CYS A 22 -22.35 -214.81 -36.57
CA CYS A 22 -21.56 -213.87 -37.37
C CYS A 22 -22.42 -212.77 -38.00
N ALA A 23 -23.61 -213.12 -38.52
CA ALA A 23 -24.52 -212.15 -39.13
C ALA A 23 -25.11 -211.17 -38.09
N GLU A 24 -25.52 -211.67 -36.92
CA GLU A 24 -26.03 -210.85 -35.82
C GLU A 24 -24.95 -209.92 -35.26
N ALA A 25 -23.73 -210.43 -35.05
CA ALA A 25 -22.59 -209.61 -34.63
C ALA A 25 -22.30 -208.47 -35.63
N GLN A 26 -22.32 -208.74 -36.93
CA GLN A 26 -22.15 -207.71 -37.97
C GLN A 26 -23.31 -206.69 -38.03
N HIS A 27 -24.51 -207.05 -37.56
CA HIS A 27 -25.65 -206.14 -37.48
C HIS A 27 -25.54 -205.22 -36.24
N VAL A 28 -25.19 -205.78 -35.09
CA VAL A 28 -24.95 -205.02 -33.85
C VAL A 28 -23.77 -204.05 -34.03
N GLN A 29 -22.67 -204.51 -34.64
CA GLN A 29 -21.51 -203.66 -34.95
C GLN A 29 -21.90 -202.42 -35.76
N ARG A 30 -22.76 -202.58 -36.78
CA ARG A 30 -23.26 -201.48 -37.62
C ARG A 30 -24.17 -200.50 -36.87
N ILE A 31 -25.05 -200.99 -35.99
CA ILE A 31 -25.87 -200.12 -35.14
C ILE A 31 -24.98 -199.29 -34.21
N VAL A 32 -23.93 -199.88 -33.65
CA VAL A 32 -23.01 -199.18 -32.73
C VAL A 32 -22.19 -198.10 -33.44
N THR A 33 -21.70 -198.33 -34.68
CA THR A 33 -21.01 -197.27 -35.45
C THR A 33 -21.97 -196.14 -35.82
N MET A 34 -23.16 -196.44 -36.38
CA MET A 34 -24.15 -195.41 -36.71
C MET A 34 -24.58 -194.58 -35.48
N SER A 35 -24.77 -195.22 -34.33
CA SER A 35 -25.12 -194.52 -33.07
C SER A 35 -24.01 -193.57 -32.61
N ARG A 36 -22.74 -193.97 -32.81
CA ARG A 36 -21.56 -193.16 -32.49
C ARG A 36 -21.41 -191.95 -33.41
N GLU A 37 -21.66 -192.15 -34.70
CA GLU A 37 -21.64 -191.11 -35.74
C GLU A 37 -22.74 -190.05 -35.48
N VAL A 38 -23.96 -190.48 -35.17
CA VAL A 38 -25.09 -189.57 -34.84
C VAL A 38 -24.80 -188.73 -33.60
N GLU A 39 -24.28 -189.33 -32.52
CA GLU A 39 -23.96 -188.59 -31.29
C GLU A 39 -22.79 -187.61 -31.49
N GLU A 40 -21.84 -187.94 -32.37
CA GLU A 40 -20.75 -187.04 -32.73
C GLU A 40 -21.20 -185.88 -33.64
N ILE A 41 -22.17 -186.11 -34.54
CA ILE A 41 -22.85 -185.04 -35.27
C ILE A 41 -23.60 -184.13 -34.29
N ARG A 42 -24.33 -184.69 -33.30
CA ARG A 42 -25.05 -183.91 -32.29
C ARG A 42 -24.10 -183.01 -31.48
N ARG A 43 -22.96 -183.55 -31.03
CA ARG A 43 -21.89 -182.81 -30.34
C ARG A 43 -21.37 -181.63 -31.17
N LYS A 44 -21.08 -181.87 -32.46
CA LYS A 44 -20.61 -180.83 -33.40
C LYS A 44 -21.66 -179.73 -33.64
N PHE A 45 -22.96 -180.04 -33.57
CA PHE A 45 -24.02 -179.03 -33.60
C PHE A 45 -24.15 -178.24 -32.28
N GLU A 46 -24.06 -178.91 -31.13
CA GLU A 46 -24.06 -178.24 -29.81
C GLU A 46 -22.87 -177.29 -29.65
N GLU A 47 -21.68 -177.65 -30.17
CA GLU A 47 -20.51 -176.79 -30.19
C GLU A 47 -20.67 -175.57 -31.11
N LYS A 48 -21.27 -175.73 -32.30
CA LYS A 48 -21.61 -174.60 -33.19
C LYS A 48 -22.66 -173.66 -32.61
N LEU A 49 -23.66 -174.19 -31.89
CA LEU A 49 -24.62 -173.37 -31.14
C LEU A 49 -23.94 -172.59 -30.00
N ARG A 50 -22.99 -173.22 -29.30
CA ARG A 50 -22.22 -172.59 -28.22
C ARG A 50 -21.30 -171.48 -28.74
N SER A 51 -20.61 -171.68 -29.86
CA SER A 51 -19.76 -170.64 -30.46
C SER A 51 -20.57 -169.50 -31.08
N PHE A 52 -21.73 -169.77 -31.69
CA PHE A 52 -22.65 -168.72 -32.14
C PHE A 52 -23.15 -167.85 -30.98
N GLY A 53 -23.56 -168.47 -29.85
CA GLY A 53 -23.96 -167.74 -28.65
C GLY A 53 -22.84 -166.88 -28.06
N GLN A 54 -21.59 -167.37 -28.07
CA GLN A 54 -20.42 -166.58 -27.67
C GLN A 54 -20.18 -165.38 -28.60
N LEU A 55 -20.32 -165.57 -29.92
CA LEU A 55 -20.15 -164.52 -30.92
C LEU A 55 -21.23 -163.43 -30.79
N GLN A 56 -22.48 -163.81 -30.51
CA GLN A 56 -23.57 -162.86 -30.25
C GLN A 56 -23.29 -162.01 -29.01
N VAL A 57 -22.87 -162.63 -27.89
CA VAL A 57 -22.53 -161.91 -26.65
C VAL A 57 -21.35 -160.95 -26.87
N GLN A 58 -20.35 -161.35 -27.65
CA GLN A 58 -19.23 -160.49 -28.01
C GLN A 58 -19.68 -159.30 -28.87
N PHE A 59 -20.53 -159.50 -29.87
CA PHE A 59 -21.08 -158.40 -30.69
C PHE A 59 -21.93 -157.42 -29.86
N GLU A 60 -22.75 -157.92 -28.92
CA GLU A 60 -23.51 -157.06 -28.00
C GLU A 60 -22.64 -156.28 -27.01
N LYS A 61 -21.44 -156.79 -26.68
CA LYS A 61 -20.45 -156.10 -25.85
C LYS A 61 -19.74 -155.01 -26.66
N ASP A 62 -19.29 -155.32 -27.86
CA ASP A 62 -18.57 -154.36 -28.71
C ASP A 62 -19.48 -153.22 -29.18
N LYS A 63 -20.77 -153.52 -29.47
CA LYS A 63 -21.80 -152.50 -29.70
C LYS A 63 -22.00 -151.56 -28.49
N ARG A 64 -21.90 -152.07 -27.26
CA ARG A 64 -22.00 -151.25 -26.04
C ARG A 64 -20.77 -150.35 -25.87
N LEU A 65 -19.57 -150.90 -26.04
CA LEU A 65 -18.33 -150.13 -25.97
C LEU A 65 -18.32 -148.99 -26.99
N ALA A 66 -18.68 -149.25 -28.25
CA ALA A 66 -18.76 -148.21 -29.29
C ALA A 66 -19.77 -147.09 -28.97
N LEU A 67 -20.88 -147.41 -28.30
CA LEU A 67 -21.86 -146.42 -27.85
C LEU A 67 -21.37 -145.62 -26.63
N GLU A 68 -20.67 -146.25 -25.70
CA GLU A 68 -20.04 -145.57 -24.56
C GLU A 68 -18.92 -144.63 -25.02
N ASP A 69 -18.05 -145.08 -25.93
CA ASP A 69 -16.98 -144.28 -26.54
C ASP A 69 -17.56 -143.03 -27.25
N LEU A 70 -18.59 -143.20 -28.09
CA LEU A 70 -19.28 -142.10 -28.75
C LEU A 70 -19.90 -141.11 -27.74
N GLN A 71 -20.50 -141.63 -26.66
CA GLN A 71 -21.02 -140.79 -25.57
C GLN A 71 -19.92 -140.09 -24.76
N THR A 72 -18.70 -140.65 -24.63
CA THR A 72 -17.58 -139.89 -24.01
C THR A 72 -16.99 -138.86 -24.95
N ALA A 73 -16.96 -139.13 -26.26
CA ALA A 73 -16.51 -138.18 -27.28
C ALA A 73 -17.42 -136.94 -27.31
N HIS A 74 -18.73 -137.13 -27.43
CA HIS A 74 -19.69 -136.03 -27.43
C HIS A 74 -19.72 -135.25 -26.10
N ARG A 75 -19.50 -135.92 -24.96
CA ARG A 75 -19.35 -135.22 -23.66
C ARG A 75 -18.07 -134.38 -23.58
N ARG A 76 -16.96 -134.80 -24.20
CA ARG A 76 -15.73 -133.99 -24.31
C ARG A 76 -15.92 -132.80 -25.24
N GLU A 77 -16.53 -133.02 -26.40
CA GLU A 77 -16.89 -131.97 -27.38
C GLU A 77 -17.77 -130.88 -26.74
N ILE A 78 -18.82 -131.25 -25.99
CA ILE A 78 -19.64 -130.28 -25.25
C ILE A 78 -18.83 -129.53 -24.18
N GLN A 79 -17.91 -130.19 -23.48
CA GLN A 79 -17.06 -129.53 -22.48
C GLN A 79 -16.05 -128.56 -23.12
N GLU A 80 -15.51 -128.90 -24.30
CA GLU A 80 -14.59 -128.04 -25.05
C GLU A 80 -15.32 -126.84 -25.69
N LEU A 81 -16.56 -127.01 -26.16
CA LEU A 81 -17.43 -125.93 -26.60
C LEU A 81 -17.81 -124.98 -25.44
N LEU A 82 -18.24 -125.51 -24.29
CA LEU A 82 -18.55 -124.69 -23.12
C LEU A 82 -17.31 -123.96 -22.59
N LYS A 83 -16.15 -124.62 -22.57
CA LYS A 83 -14.89 -124.01 -22.14
C LYS A 83 -14.42 -122.92 -23.10
N SER A 84 -14.45 -123.15 -24.42
CA SER A 84 -14.08 -122.14 -25.40
C SER A 84 -15.06 -120.95 -25.41
N GLN A 85 -16.35 -121.17 -25.17
CA GLN A 85 -17.32 -120.10 -24.93
C GLN A 85 -16.98 -119.30 -23.66
N GLN A 86 -16.62 -119.98 -22.56
CA GLN A 86 -16.23 -119.35 -21.30
C GLN A 86 -14.94 -118.53 -21.46
N ASP A 87 -13.89 -119.11 -22.06
CA ASP A 87 -12.61 -118.45 -22.33
C ASP A 87 -12.79 -117.26 -23.30
N HIS A 88 -13.66 -117.37 -24.31
CA HIS A 88 -14.03 -116.25 -25.18
C HIS A 88 -14.75 -115.14 -24.40
N SER A 89 -15.73 -115.47 -23.56
CA SER A 89 -16.42 -114.48 -22.72
C SER A 89 -15.48 -113.78 -21.73
N ALA A 90 -14.52 -114.51 -21.15
CA ALA A 90 -13.50 -113.94 -20.27
C ALA A 90 -12.50 -113.04 -21.03
N SER A 91 -12.21 -113.34 -22.30
CA SER A 91 -11.41 -112.50 -23.18
C SER A 91 -12.13 -111.21 -23.55
N VAL A 92 -13.41 -111.30 -23.95
CA VAL A 92 -14.26 -110.15 -24.27
C VAL A 92 -14.44 -109.24 -23.05
N ASN A 93 -14.76 -109.80 -21.88
CA ASN A 93 -14.90 -109.03 -20.64
C ASN A 93 -13.59 -108.31 -20.27
N LYS A 94 -12.43 -108.97 -20.39
CA LYS A 94 -11.11 -108.31 -20.17
C LYS A 94 -10.77 -107.27 -21.23
N GLY A 95 -11.31 -107.37 -22.44
CA GLY A 95 -11.23 -106.35 -23.47
C GLY A 95 -12.08 -105.12 -23.09
N GLN A 96 -13.30 -105.35 -22.62
CA GLN A 96 -14.22 -104.30 -22.17
C GLN A 96 -13.72 -103.61 -20.90
N GLU A 97 -13.29 -104.33 -19.87
CA GLU A 97 -12.68 -103.76 -18.65
C GLU A 97 -11.50 -102.84 -18.98
N LYS A 98 -10.64 -103.22 -19.94
CA LYS A 98 -9.52 -102.39 -20.40
C LYS A 98 -9.97 -101.14 -21.16
N ALA A 99 -11.04 -101.23 -21.97
CA ALA A 99 -11.60 -100.08 -22.64
C ALA A 99 -12.25 -99.11 -21.64
N GLU A 100 -13.02 -99.62 -20.69
CA GLU A 100 -13.63 -98.84 -19.60
C GLU A 100 -12.58 -98.19 -18.69
N GLU A 101 -11.49 -98.89 -18.37
CA GLU A 101 -10.34 -98.33 -17.64
C GLU A 101 -9.65 -97.21 -18.42
N LEU A 102 -9.36 -97.41 -19.72
CA LEU A 102 -8.75 -96.35 -20.55
C LEU A 102 -9.65 -95.12 -20.68
N HIS A 103 -10.95 -95.32 -20.90
CA HIS A 103 -11.94 -94.24 -20.93
C HIS A 103 -12.04 -93.53 -19.56
N ARG A 104 -11.96 -94.27 -18.44
CA ARG A 104 -11.92 -93.67 -17.10
C ARG A 104 -10.67 -92.82 -16.90
N MET A 105 -9.49 -93.33 -17.23
CA MET A 105 -8.23 -92.57 -17.13
C MET A 105 -8.24 -91.31 -18.02
N GLU A 106 -8.80 -91.40 -19.23
CA GLU A 106 -8.94 -90.25 -20.13
C GLU A 106 -9.89 -89.20 -19.55
N VAL A 107 -11.07 -89.61 -19.05
CA VAL A 107 -12.05 -88.74 -18.37
C VAL A 107 -11.47 -88.12 -17.09
N GLU A 108 -10.69 -88.86 -16.29
CA GLU A 108 -9.99 -88.32 -15.12
C GLU A 108 -8.92 -87.28 -15.53
N SER A 109 -8.17 -87.53 -16.59
CA SER A 109 -7.18 -86.58 -17.12
C SER A 109 -7.82 -85.28 -17.64
N LEU A 110 -8.96 -85.41 -18.35
CA LEU A 110 -9.74 -84.29 -18.86
C LEU A 110 -10.35 -83.48 -17.73
N ASN A 111 -10.95 -84.13 -16.72
CA ASN A 111 -11.47 -83.44 -15.53
C ASN A 111 -10.37 -82.70 -14.76
N LYS A 112 -9.18 -83.30 -14.62
CA LYS A 112 -8.03 -82.67 -13.97
C LYS A 112 -7.57 -81.42 -14.73
N MET A 113 -7.46 -81.50 -16.06
CA MET A 113 -7.16 -80.34 -16.92
C MET A 113 -8.25 -79.27 -16.82
N LEU A 114 -9.52 -79.66 -16.73
CA LEU A 114 -10.66 -78.75 -16.59
C LEU A 114 -10.63 -78.01 -15.24
N GLU A 115 -10.26 -78.67 -14.15
CA GLU A 115 -10.04 -78.01 -12.85
C GLU A 115 -8.79 -77.12 -12.82
N GLU A 116 -7.70 -77.53 -13.48
CA GLU A 116 -6.51 -76.67 -13.65
C GLU A 116 -6.88 -75.38 -14.40
N LEU A 117 -7.62 -75.48 -15.51
CA LEU A 117 -8.16 -74.33 -16.26
C LEU A 117 -9.19 -73.50 -15.47
N ARG A 118 -10.01 -74.13 -14.60
CA ARG A 118 -10.91 -73.41 -13.68
C ARG A 118 -10.11 -72.60 -12.65
N LEU A 119 -9.02 -73.17 -12.12
CA LEU A 119 -8.16 -72.51 -11.14
C LEU A 119 -7.36 -71.36 -11.79
N GLU A 120 -6.86 -71.54 -13.01
CA GLU A 120 -6.21 -70.48 -13.79
C GLU A 120 -7.18 -69.35 -14.14
N ARG A 121 -8.39 -69.68 -14.62
CA ARG A 121 -9.45 -68.68 -14.87
C ARG A 121 -9.79 -67.90 -13.59
N LYS A 122 -9.88 -68.57 -12.45
CA LYS A 122 -10.13 -67.91 -11.16
C LYS A 122 -8.99 -66.96 -10.78
N LYS A 123 -7.73 -67.43 -10.82
CA LYS A 123 -6.55 -66.57 -10.56
C LYS A 123 -6.53 -65.37 -11.49
N LEU A 124 -6.80 -65.56 -12.79
CA LEU A 124 -6.81 -64.49 -13.78
C LEU A 124 -7.87 -63.43 -13.48
N ILE A 125 -9.06 -63.84 -13.02
CA ILE A 125 -10.11 -62.92 -12.54
C ILE A 125 -9.62 -62.15 -11.31
N GLU A 126 -9.11 -62.84 -10.28
CA GLU A 126 -8.58 -62.22 -9.05
C GLU A 126 -7.45 -61.21 -9.36
N ASP A 127 -6.61 -61.52 -10.36
CA ASP A 127 -5.51 -60.66 -10.82
C ASP A 127 -6.01 -59.41 -11.58
N TYR A 128 -7.09 -59.53 -12.37
CA TYR A 128 -7.72 -58.39 -13.05
C TYR A 128 -8.57 -57.53 -12.10
N GLU A 129 -9.32 -58.13 -11.18
CA GLU A 129 -10.02 -57.43 -10.09
C GLU A 129 -9.02 -56.70 -9.18
N GLY A 130 -7.90 -57.35 -8.85
CA GLY A 130 -6.80 -56.72 -8.10
C GLY A 130 -6.17 -55.52 -8.83
N LYS A 131 -6.06 -55.56 -10.17
CA LYS A 131 -5.60 -54.43 -10.99
C LYS A 131 -6.66 -53.32 -11.07
N LEU A 132 -7.93 -53.68 -11.26
CA LEU A 132 -9.06 -52.75 -11.31
C LEU A 132 -9.23 -51.99 -9.99
N ASN A 133 -9.24 -52.69 -8.85
CA ASN A 133 -9.37 -52.09 -7.52
C ASN A 133 -8.18 -51.17 -7.21
N LYS A 134 -6.96 -51.53 -7.64
CA LYS A 134 -5.79 -50.64 -7.53
C LYS A 134 -5.98 -49.36 -8.34
N ALA A 135 -6.39 -49.46 -9.61
CA ALA A 135 -6.65 -48.31 -10.48
C ALA A 135 -7.79 -47.42 -9.96
N GLN A 136 -8.90 -48.00 -9.51
CA GLN A 136 -10.00 -47.27 -8.85
C GLN A 136 -9.49 -46.51 -7.63
N SER A 137 -8.76 -47.17 -6.72
CA SER A 137 -8.21 -46.51 -5.53
C SER A 137 -7.16 -45.44 -5.86
N PHE A 138 -6.51 -45.50 -7.03
CA PHE A 138 -5.62 -44.44 -7.51
C PHE A 138 -6.43 -43.21 -7.92
N TYR A 139 -7.41 -43.38 -8.82
CA TYR A 139 -8.27 -42.28 -9.26
C TYR A 139 -9.12 -41.68 -8.13
N GLU A 140 -9.55 -42.46 -7.14
CA GLU A 140 -10.20 -41.94 -5.92
C GLU A 140 -9.26 -41.03 -5.12
N ARG A 141 -7.98 -41.42 -4.95
CA ARG A 141 -6.98 -40.60 -4.26
C ARG A 141 -6.64 -39.33 -5.03
N GLU A 142 -6.58 -39.38 -6.37
CA GLU A 142 -6.42 -38.18 -7.20
C GLU A 142 -7.65 -37.26 -7.09
N LEU A 143 -8.86 -37.79 -7.21
CA LEU A 143 -10.11 -37.05 -7.02
C LEU A 143 -10.18 -36.38 -5.64
N ASP A 144 -9.82 -37.09 -4.59
CA ASP A 144 -9.78 -36.54 -3.23
C ASP A 144 -8.68 -35.50 -3.04
N THR A 145 -7.53 -35.65 -3.72
CA THR A 145 -6.45 -34.65 -3.72
C THR A 145 -6.87 -33.39 -4.47
N LEU A 146 -7.59 -33.54 -5.60
CA LEU A 146 -8.20 -32.45 -6.35
C LEU A 146 -9.31 -31.74 -5.56
N LYS A 147 -10.18 -32.48 -4.85
CA LYS A 147 -11.15 -31.89 -3.91
C LYS A 147 -10.47 -31.09 -2.81
N ARG A 148 -9.38 -31.61 -2.22
CA ARG A 148 -8.60 -30.90 -1.19
C ARG A 148 -7.92 -29.64 -1.73
N SER A 149 -7.36 -29.67 -2.95
CA SER A 149 -6.78 -28.47 -3.55
C SER A 149 -7.84 -27.43 -3.94
N GLN A 150 -9.01 -27.86 -4.42
CA GLN A 150 -10.16 -26.98 -4.68
C GLN A 150 -10.70 -26.36 -3.38
N LEU A 151 -10.84 -27.13 -2.29
CA LEU A 151 -11.22 -26.63 -0.97
C LEU A 151 -10.21 -25.61 -0.45
N PHE A 152 -8.92 -25.93 -0.46
CA PHE A 152 -7.85 -24.99 -0.05
C PHE A 152 -7.85 -23.71 -0.90
N THR A 153 -8.13 -23.81 -2.20
CA THR A 153 -8.24 -22.64 -3.09
C THR A 153 -9.49 -21.80 -2.75
N ALA A 154 -10.61 -22.44 -2.41
CA ALA A 154 -11.83 -21.76 -1.98
C ALA A 154 -11.68 -21.10 -0.60
N GLU A 155 -11.02 -21.76 0.36
CA GLU A 155 -10.67 -21.23 1.68
C GLU A 155 -9.71 -20.03 1.56
N SER A 156 -8.69 -20.13 0.71
CA SER A 156 -7.76 -19.02 0.41
C SER A 156 -8.48 -17.83 -0.22
N LEU A 157 -9.38 -18.08 -1.18
CA LEU A 157 -10.23 -17.04 -1.79
C LEU A 157 -11.20 -16.42 -0.75
N GLN A 158 -11.74 -17.21 0.16
CA GLN A 158 -12.63 -16.74 1.21
C GLN A 158 -11.88 -15.87 2.23
N ALA A 159 -10.71 -16.30 2.70
CA ALA A 159 -9.83 -15.49 3.55
C ALA A 159 -9.36 -14.19 2.87
N SER A 160 -9.19 -14.22 1.54
CA SER A 160 -8.92 -13.00 0.74
C SER A 160 -10.11 -12.03 0.74
N LYS A 161 -11.34 -12.54 0.53
CA LYS A 161 -12.57 -11.74 0.61
C LYS A 161 -12.84 -11.18 2.00
N GLU A 162 -12.50 -11.91 3.05
CA GLU A 162 -12.63 -11.45 4.44
C GLU A 162 -11.65 -10.30 4.72
N LYS A 163 -10.37 -10.44 4.32
CA LYS A 163 -9.40 -9.34 4.34
C LYS A 163 -9.84 -8.13 3.51
N GLU A 164 -10.40 -8.35 2.33
CA GLU A 164 -10.97 -7.29 1.47
C GLU A 164 -12.16 -6.59 2.15
N ALA A 165 -13.01 -7.33 2.86
CA ALA A 165 -14.14 -6.78 3.61
C ALA A 165 -13.69 -6.00 4.86
N ASP A 166 -12.66 -6.45 5.56
CA ASP A 166 -12.10 -5.73 6.71
C ASP A 166 -11.34 -4.46 6.29
N LEU A 167 -10.55 -4.51 5.22
CA LEU A 167 -9.97 -3.31 4.60
C LEU A 167 -11.05 -2.32 4.15
N ARG A 168 -12.17 -2.79 3.58
CA ARG A 168 -13.33 -1.92 3.27
C ARG A 168 -13.92 -1.26 4.52
N LYS A 169 -14.07 -1.99 5.63
CA LYS A 169 -14.53 -1.40 6.92
C LYS A 169 -13.54 -0.35 7.42
N GLU A 170 -12.24 -0.62 7.32
CA GLU A 170 -11.21 0.33 7.75
C GLU A 170 -11.22 1.60 6.90
N PHE A 171 -11.26 1.48 5.57
CA PHE A 171 -11.39 2.64 4.68
C PHE A 171 -12.69 3.43 4.93
N GLN A 172 -13.82 2.76 5.20
CA GLN A 172 -15.07 3.44 5.60
C GLN A 172 -14.93 4.15 6.95
N GLY A 173 -14.19 3.59 7.90
CA GLY A 173 -13.85 4.23 9.18
C GLY A 173 -12.97 5.47 8.99
N GLN A 174 -11.91 5.35 8.19
CA GLN A 174 -11.03 6.47 7.82
C GLN A 174 -11.82 7.57 7.09
N GLU A 175 -12.68 7.21 6.13
CA GLU A 175 -13.54 8.17 5.43
C GLU A 175 -14.56 8.85 6.37
N ALA A 176 -15.15 8.11 7.32
CA ALA A 176 -16.04 8.69 8.33
C ALA A 176 -15.31 9.67 9.26
N VAL A 177 -14.06 9.40 9.62
CA VAL A 177 -13.20 10.32 10.37
C VAL A 177 -12.88 11.56 9.54
N LEU A 178 -12.50 11.42 8.26
CA LEU A 178 -12.23 12.54 7.36
C LEU A 178 -13.47 13.40 7.09
N ARG A 179 -14.63 12.80 6.87
CA ARG A 179 -15.92 13.51 6.77
C ARG A 179 -16.22 14.30 8.06
N LYS A 180 -15.86 13.77 9.23
CA LYS A 180 -16.03 14.43 10.54
C LYS A 180 -15.03 15.57 10.77
N THR A 181 -13.78 15.45 10.32
CA THR A 181 -12.82 16.57 10.39
C THR A 181 -13.14 17.67 9.39
N ILE A 182 -13.56 17.33 8.16
CA ILE A 182 -14.10 18.29 7.19
C ILE A 182 -15.35 19.00 7.75
N GLY A 183 -16.21 18.28 8.48
CA GLY A 183 -17.35 18.86 9.20
C GLY A 183 -16.92 19.92 10.23
N LYS A 184 -15.93 19.60 11.07
CA LYS A 184 -15.34 20.55 12.04
C LYS A 184 -14.73 21.78 11.37
N LEU A 185 -13.87 21.57 10.37
CA LEU A 185 -13.21 22.65 9.63
C LEU A 185 -14.23 23.58 8.94
N LYS A 186 -15.38 23.04 8.48
CA LYS A 186 -16.49 23.86 7.97
C LYS A 186 -17.18 24.69 9.07
N THR A 187 -17.40 24.14 10.27
CA THR A 187 -17.95 24.93 11.39
C THR A 187 -16.97 25.96 11.92
N GLU A 188 -15.67 25.65 11.96
CA GLU A 188 -14.60 26.57 12.35
C GLU A 188 -14.45 27.71 11.32
N LEU A 189 -14.49 27.39 10.02
CA LEU A 189 -14.51 28.39 8.95
C LEU A 189 -15.76 29.29 9.01
N GLN A 190 -16.95 28.72 9.27
CA GLN A 190 -18.17 29.50 9.45
C GLN A 190 -18.07 30.43 10.67
N MET A 191 -17.56 29.95 11.81
CA MET A 191 -17.33 30.79 12.98
C MET A 191 -16.38 31.95 12.67
N VAL A 192 -15.25 31.71 12.00
CA VAL A 192 -14.32 32.78 11.59
C VAL A 192 -14.97 33.75 10.60
N GLN A 193 -15.85 33.26 9.71
CA GLN A 193 -16.60 34.11 8.79
C GLN A 193 -17.67 34.96 9.49
N ASP A 194 -18.36 34.40 10.49
CA ASP A 194 -19.35 35.11 11.32
C ASP A 194 -18.68 36.12 12.25
N GLU A 195 -17.51 35.78 12.82
CA GLU A 195 -16.68 36.68 13.62
C GLU A 195 -16.15 37.84 12.77
N SER A 196 -15.62 37.55 11.58
CA SER A 196 -15.19 38.54 10.59
C SER A 196 -16.37 39.44 10.16
N GLY A 197 -17.54 38.85 9.91
CA GLY A 197 -18.79 39.58 9.71
C GLY A 197 -19.10 40.51 10.88
N SER A 198 -19.01 40.03 12.13
CA SER A 198 -19.22 40.85 13.34
C SER A 198 -18.21 41.98 13.49
N LEU A 199 -16.97 41.79 13.01
CA LEU A 199 -15.92 42.80 13.03
C LEU A 199 -16.16 43.85 11.93
N LEU A 200 -16.57 43.44 10.74
CA LEU A 200 -17.03 44.35 9.68
C LEU A 200 -18.21 45.20 10.17
N ASP A 201 -19.18 44.58 10.84
CA ASP A 201 -20.35 45.20 11.44
C ASP A 201 -19.96 46.24 12.52
N LYS A 202 -18.97 45.91 13.37
CA LYS A 202 -18.39 46.84 14.36
C LYS A 202 -17.64 47.99 13.68
N CYS A 203 -16.84 47.72 12.65
CA CYS A 203 -16.14 48.75 11.88
C CYS A 203 -17.12 49.68 11.17
N GLN A 204 -18.20 49.17 10.59
CA GLN A 204 -19.24 49.99 9.94
C GLN A 204 -20.05 50.81 10.97
N LYS A 205 -20.29 50.28 12.17
CA LYS A 205 -20.88 51.01 13.30
C LYS A 205 -19.94 52.10 13.83
N LEU A 206 -18.64 51.85 13.90
CA LEU A 206 -17.64 52.86 14.24
C LEU A 206 -17.49 53.92 13.14
N GLN A 207 -17.57 53.54 11.86
CA GLN A 207 -17.50 54.46 10.73
C GLN A 207 -18.76 55.35 10.63
N THR A 208 -19.94 54.82 10.93
CA THR A 208 -21.18 55.63 11.02
C THR A 208 -21.21 56.49 12.29
N ALA A 209 -20.67 56.02 13.42
CA ALA A 209 -20.47 56.84 14.61
C ALA A 209 -19.46 57.97 14.38
N LEU A 210 -18.35 57.70 13.67
CA LEU A 210 -17.36 58.68 13.24
C LEU A 210 -17.98 59.70 12.29
N ALA A 211 -18.68 59.27 11.22
CA ALA A 211 -19.38 60.16 10.32
C ALA A 211 -20.47 60.99 11.03
N THR A 212 -21.11 60.44 12.06
CA THR A 212 -22.06 61.20 12.91
C THR A 212 -21.33 62.19 13.81
N ALA A 213 -20.16 61.84 14.35
CA ALA A 213 -19.31 62.76 15.11
C ALA A 213 -18.72 63.87 14.21
N GLU A 214 -18.32 63.56 12.98
CA GLU A 214 -17.88 64.52 11.96
C GLU A 214 -19.02 65.46 11.57
N ASN A 215 -20.24 64.94 11.33
CA ASN A 215 -21.42 65.79 11.12
C ASN A 215 -21.74 66.65 12.35
N ASN A 216 -21.64 66.10 13.57
CA ASN A 216 -21.82 66.88 14.79
C ASN A 216 -20.74 67.94 14.98
N VAL A 217 -19.48 67.66 14.58
CA VAL A 217 -18.39 68.64 14.57
C VAL A 217 -18.61 69.68 13.47
N GLN A 218 -19.14 69.32 12.30
CA GLN A 218 -19.54 70.30 11.27
C GLN A 218 -20.75 71.14 11.71
N VAL A 219 -21.70 70.58 12.46
CA VAL A 219 -22.83 71.30 13.05
C VAL A 219 -22.38 72.19 14.21
N LEU A 220 -21.43 71.76 15.04
CA LEU A 220 -20.83 72.58 16.09
C LEU A 220 -19.91 73.66 15.53
N GLN A 221 -19.16 73.36 14.47
CA GLN A 221 -18.37 74.34 13.70
C GLN A 221 -19.30 75.35 13.06
N LYS A 222 -20.40 74.91 12.44
CA LYS A 222 -21.43 75.81 11.93
C LYS A 222 -22.11 76.59 13.06
N GLN A 223 -22.45 76.01 14.20
CA GLN A 223 -23.00 76.76 15.33
C GLN A 223 -21.99 77.76 15.91
N LEU A 224 -20.70 77.43 15.88
CA LEU A 224 -19.60 78.33 16.25
C LEU A 224 -19.43 79.45 15.20
N ASP A 225 -19.64 79.18 13.91
CA ASP A 225 -19.53 80.17 12.84
C ASP A 225 -20.81 81.03 12.72
N ASP A 226 -22.00 80.46 12.88
CA ASP A 226 -23.29 81.15 13.09
C ASP A 226 -23.23 82.00 14.40
N ALA A 227 -22.55 81.53 15.44
CA ALA A 227 -22.30 82.29 16.67
C ALA A 227 -21.22 83.37 16.48
N LYS A 228 -20.20 83.15 15.64
CA LYS A 228 -19.27 84.22 15.21
C LYS A 228 -19.95 85.23 14.30
N GLU A 229 -20.94 84.85 13.49
CA GLU A 229 -21.74 85.79 12.70
C GLU A 229 -22.72 86.56 13.59
N GLY A 230 -23.33 85.91 14.58
CA GLY A 230 -24.13 86.56 15.62
C GLY A 230 -23.31 87.49 16.51
N GLU A 231 -22.11 87.06 16.92
CA GLU A 231 -21.10 87.89 17.58
C GLU A 231 -20.70 89.03 16.66
N MET A 232 -20.30 88.79 15.41
CA MET A 232 -19.93 89.83 14.44
C MET A 232 -21.09 90.77 14.07
N ALA A 233 -22.35 90.37 14.27
CA ALA A 233 -23.53 91.25 14.12
C ALA A 233 -23.80 92.09 15.38
N LEU A 234 -23.52 91.55 16.57
CA LEU A 234 -23.50 92.33 17.81
C LEU A 234 -22.29 93.25 17.88
N LEU A 235 -21.15 92.80 17.37
CA LEU A 235 -19.85 93.46 17.31
C LEU A 235 -19.78 94.42 16.11
N SER A 236 -20.60 94.26 15.06
CA SER A 236 -20.83 95.31 14.06
C SER A 236 -21.69 96.44 14.64
N LYS A 237 -22.76 96.14 15.40
CA LYS A 237 -23.50 97.18 16.16
C LYS A 237 -22.64 97.83 17.24
N HIS A 238 -21.79 97.06 17.92
CA HIS A 238 -20.80 97.58 18.85
C HIS A 238 -19.79 98.46 18.12
N LYS A 239 -19.33 98.06 16.93
CA LYS A 239 -18.46 98.86 16.05
C LYS A 239 -19.14 100.07 15.43
N GLU A 240 -20.45 100.11 15.22
CA GLU A 240 -21.14 101.32 14.82
C GLU A 240 -21.04 102.35 15.96
N VAL A 241 -21.46 101.97 17.17
CA VAL A 241 -21.37 102.81 18.38
C VAL A 241 -19.92 103.17 18.76
N GLU A 242 -18.97 102.24 18.58
CA GLU A 242 -17.55 102.51 18.76
C GLU A 242 -16.95 103.31 17.62
N SER A 243 -17.42 103.22 16.38
CA SER A 243 -16.87 104.00 15.26
C SER A 243 -17.18 105.48 15.42
N GLU A 244 -18.34 105.84 15.97
CA GLU A 244 -18.64 107.23 16.33
C GLU A 244 -17.70 107.74 17.45
N LEU A 245 -17.27 106.88 18.37
CA LEU A 245 -16.34 107.19 19.46
C LEU A 245 -14.85 107.14 19.03
N ALA A 246 -14.49 106.23 18.12
CA ALA A 246 -13.16 105.98 17.60
C ALA A 246 -12.81 106.97 16.48
N ALA A 247 -13.77 107.41 15.67
CA ALA A 247 -13.60 108.52 14.75
C ALA A 247 -13.21 109.84 15.47
N ALA A 248 -13.34 109.93 16.79
CA ALA A 248 -12.81 111.02 17.61
C ALA A 248 -11.39 110.77 18.19
N ARG A 249 -10.91 109.52 18.24
CA ARG A 249 -9.63 109.13 18.88
C ARG A 249 -8.56 108.64 17.88
N GLU A 250 -8.96 107.85 16.89
CA GLU A 250 -8.04 107.15 15.96
C GLU A 250 -7.31 108.11 15.01
N ARG A 251 -7.84 109.32 14.76
CA ARG A 251 -7.12 110.40 14.03
C ARG A 251 -5.78 110.80 14.65
N LEU A 252 -5.54 110.51 15.92
CA LEU A 252 -4.33 110.94 16.65
C LEU A 252 -3.30 109.85 16.90
N GLN A 253 -3.63 108.57 16.68
CA GLN A 253 -2.75 107.46 17.06
C GLN A 253 -2.41 106.49 15.91
N GLN A 254 -3.23 106.47 14.84
CA GLN A 254 -3.08 105.51 13.73
C GLN A 254 -1.90 105.79 12.78
N GLN A 255 -1.17 106.90 12.92
CA GLN A 255 -0.02 107.23 12.05
C GLN A 255 1.34 106.68 12.53
N ALA A 256 1.47 106.19 13.77
CA ALA A 256 2.78 105.91 14.37
C ALA A 256 3.15 104.41 14.45
N SER A 257 2.21 103.54 14.85
CA SER A 257 2.50 102.13 15.20
C SER A 257 2.27 101.13 14.06
N ASP A 258 1.38 101.45 13.12
CA ASP A 258 0.84 100.47 12.15
C ASP A 258 1.81 100.09 11.02
N LEU A 259 2.95 100.78 10.89
CA LEU A 259 3.97 100.55 9.85
C LEU A 259 5.01 99.48 10.19
N VAL A 260 5.23 99.17 11.47
CA VAL A 260 6.37 98.32 11.91
C VAL A 260 5.98 96.85 12.04
N LEU A 261 4.82 96.56 12.64
CA LEU A 261 4.43 95.17 12.97
C LEU A 261 4.01 94.34 11.75
N LYS A 262 3.42 94.97 10.72
CA LYS A 262 2.86 94.27 9.55
C LYS A 262 3.90 93.59 8.65
N ALA A 263 5.17 94.02 8.70
CA ALA A 263 6.25 93.42 7.90
C ALA A 263 6.76 92.07 8.46
N SER A 264 6.69 91.87 9.79
CA SER A 264 7.28 90.70 10.45
C SER A 264 6.46 89.41 10.27
N HIS A 265 5.13 89.50 10.40
CA HIS A 265 4.25 88.32 10.45
C HIS A 265 4.15 87.57 9.10
N ILE A 266 4.28 88.28 7.98
CA ILE A 266 4.16 87.68 6.63
C ILE A 266 5.31 86.70 6.36
N GLY A 267 6.52 87.01 6.81
CA GLY A 267 7.70 86.17 6.55
C GLY A 267 7.69 84.80 7.23
N MET A 268 7.04 84.68 8.39
CA MET A 268 6.99 83.40 9.13
C MET A 268 6.00 82.41 8.52
N LEU A 269 4.80 82.87 8.12
CA LEU A 269 3.76 82.01 7.54
C LEU A 269 4.16 81.40 6.20
N GLN A 270 4.96 82.12 5.40
CA GLN A 270 5.41 81.62 4.09
C GLN A 270 6.48 80.51 4.21
N ALA A 271 7.26 80.49 5.30
CA ALA A 271 8.29 79.47 5.53
C ALA A 271 7.71 78.11 5.94
N THR A 272 6.64 78.09 6.75
CA THR A 272 5.95 76.86 7.16
C THR A 272 5.15 76.24 6.02
N GLN A 273 4.59 77.04 5.10
CA GLN A 273 3.91 76.51 3.91
C GLN A 273 4.90 75.75 3.00
N MET A 274 6.05 76.36 2.67
CA MET A 274 7.01 75.74 1.74
C MET A 274 7.64 74.44 2.27
N THR A 275 7.75 74.27 3.60
CA THR A 275 8.25 73.02 4.20
C THR A 275 7.22 71.89 4.20
N GLN A 276 5.92 72.21 4.22
CA GLN A 276 4.84 71.23 4.10
C GLN A 276 4.61 70.77 2.64
N GLU A 277 4.76 71.67 1.66
CA GLU A 277 4.63 71.30 0.24
C GLU A 277 5.74 70.36 -0.27
N VAL A 278 6.92 70.35 0.36
CA VAL A 278 8.03 69.44 0.01
C VAL A 278 7.75 68.03 0.54
N THR A 279 7.43 67.90 1.83
CA THR A 279 7.19 66.59 2.46
C THR A 279 5.99 65.84 1.87
N ILE A 280 4.95 66.56 1.41
CA ILE A 280 3.84 65.95 0.66
C ILE A 280 4.33 65.34 -0.67
N LYS A 281 5.14 66.07 -1.45
CA LYS A 281 5.67 65.60 -2.74
C LYS A 281 6.62 64.41 -2.58
N ASP A 282 7.43 64.40 -1.53
CA ASP A 282 8.31 63.26 -1.23
C ASP A 282 7.49 61.98 -0.94
N LEU A 283 6.45 62.08 -0.10
CA LEU A 283 5.52 60.97 0.19
C LEU A 283 4.74 60.49 -1.04
N GLU A 284 4.33 61.39 -1.94
CA GLU A 284 3.73 61.02 -3.24
C GLU A 284 4.73 60.31 -4.15
N SER A 285 6.01 60.68 -4.09
CA SER A 285 7.11 59.99 -4.81
C SER A 285 7.39 58.58 -4.27
N GLU A 286 7.22 58.37 -2.96
CA GLU A 286 7.39 57.04 -2.36
C GLU A 286 6.18 56.14 -2.63
N LYS A 287 4.96 56.69 -2.56
CA LYS A 287 3.72 56.00 -2.93
C LYS A 287 3.73 55.53 -4.39
N SER A 288 4.22 56.36 -5.31
CA SER A 288 4.34 55.96 -6.73
C SER A 288 5.37 54.84 -6.94
N ARG A 289 6.57 54.94 -6.33
CA ARG A 289 7.57 53.85 -6.37
C ARG A 289 7.08 52.54 -5.74
N ALA A 290 6.26 52.62 -4.68
CA ALA A 290 5.66 51.45 -4.04
C ALA A 290 4.65 50.76 -4.97
N ASN A 291 3.82 51.53 -5.68
CA ASN A 291 2.87 51.01 -6.65
C ASN A 291 3.57 50.38 -7.88
N GLU A 292 4.64 50.99 -8.40
CA GLU A 292 5.44 50.40 -9.48
C GLU A 292 6.04 49.03 -9.05
N ARG A 293 6.53 48.94 -7.80
CA ARG A 293 7.04 47.68 -7.25
C ARG A 293 5.96 46.60 -7.08
N LEU A 294 4.74 46.98 -6.70
CA LEU A 294 3.61 46.06 -6.64
C LEU A 294 3.25 45.54 -8.04
N SER A 295 3.16 46.42 -9.05
CA SER A 295 2.90 46.01 -10.45
C SER A 295 3.94 45.01 -10.96
N GLN A 296 5.23 45.25 -10.68
CA GLN A 296 6.32 44.33 -11.05
C GLN A 296 6.18 42.96 -10.37
N LEU A 297 5.85 42.91 -9.08
CA LEU A 297 5.63 41.66 -8.36
C LEU A 297 4.37 40.91 -8.82
N GLU A 298 3.33 41.62 -9.25
CA GLU A 298 2.13 41.03 -9.84
C GLU A 298 2.40 40.45 -11.24
N GLU A 299 3.20 41.14 -12.06
CA GLU A 299 3.68 40.64 -13.37
C GLU A 299 4.59 39.42 -13.22
N GLU A 300 5.56 39.44 -12.30
CA GLU A 300 6.41 38.29 -11.97
C GLU A 300 5.58 37.10 -11.48
N ARG A 301 4.59 37.34 -10.61
CA ARG A 301 3.67 36.30 -10.12
C ARG A 301 2.82 35.70 -11.25
N ALA A 302 2.30 36.52 -12.15
CA ALA A 302 1.54 36.05 -13.31
C ALA A 302 2.41 35.25 -14.30
N PHE A 303 3.65 35.68 -14.54
CA PHE A 303 4.62 34.96 -15.36
C PHE A 303 5.02 33.60 -14.75
N LEU A 304 5.30 33.56 -13.45
CA LEU A 304 5.59 32.30 -12.75
C LEU A 304 4.38 31.36 -12.76
N GLN A 305 3.16 31.88 -12.56
CA GLN A 305 1.94 31.08 -12.60
C GLN A 305 1.69 30.46 -13.99
N SER A 306 1.90 31.22 -15.08
CA SER A 306 1.77 30.67 -16.44
C SER A 306 2.85 29.63 -16.76
N LYS A 307 4.07 29.82 -16.26
CA LYS A 307 5.19 28.87 -16.43
C LYS A 307 4.99 27.56 -15.66
N THR A 308 4.38 27.61 -14.47
CA THR A 308 3.96 26.39 -13.76
C THR A 308 2.85 25.67 -14.52
N GLN A 309 1.86 26.39 -15.04
CA GLN A 309 0.78 25.80 -15.84
C GLN A 309 1.30 25.14 -17.13
N SER A 310 2.24 25.76 -17.86
CA SER A 310 2.84 25.13 -19.04
C SER A 310 3.64 23.87 -18.70
N LEU A 311 4.36 23.85 -17.56
CA LEU A 311 5.08 22.66 -17.09
C LEU A 311 4.12 21.53 -16.67
N ASP A 312 3.01 21.85 -16.01
CA ASP A 312 1.96 20.87 -15.68
C ASP A 312 1.31 20.29 -16.94
N GLU A 313 1.05 21.12 -17.96
CA GLU A 313 0.51 20.67 -19.26
C GLU A 313 1.52 19.79 -20.02
N GLU A 314 2.80 20.16 -20.06
CA GLU A 314 3.87 19.35 -20.66
C GLU A 314 4.03 18.01 -19.94
N GLN A 315 4.02 17.99 -18.60
CA GLN A 315 4.10 16.75 -17.82
C GLN A 315 2.88 15.84 -18.05
N LYS A 316 1.65 16.38 -18.09
CA LYS A 316 0.44 15.62 -18.43
C LYS A 316 0.53 15.01 -19.83
N GLN A 317 0.99 15.77 -20.82
CA GLN A 317 1.17 15.26 -22.19
C GLN A 317 2.24 14.17 -22.25
N GLN A 318 3.36 14.35 -21.54
CA GLN A 318 4.44 13.36 -21.49
C GLN A 318 4.02 12.07 -20.77
N ILE A 319 3.22 12.17 -19.70
CA ILE A 319 2.59 11.01 -19.04
C ILE A 319 1.63 10.29 -20.00
N LEU A 320 0.70 11.00 -20.65
CA LEU A 320 -0.23 10.41 -21.62
C LEU A 320 0.49 9.72 -22.79
N GLU A 321 1.60 10.28 -23.26
CA GLU A 321 2.38 9.67 -24.35
C GLU A 321 3.17 8.43 -23.89
N LEU A 322 3.63 8.41 -22.63
CA LEU A 322 4.23 7.22 -22.01
C LEU A 322 3.17 6.13 -21.75
N GLU A 323 2.00 6.48 -21.22
CA GLU A 323 0.87 5.56 -21.05
C GLU A 323 0.45 4.95 -22.38
N LYS A 324 0.37 5.76 -23.45
CA LYS A 324 0.09 5.28 -24.81
C LYS A 324 1.14 4.26 -25.26
N LYS A 325 2.43 4.58 -25.16
CA LYS A 325 3.54 3.69 -25.54
C LYS A 325 3.56 2.39 -24.72
N VAL A 326 3.27 2.45 -23.42
CA VAL A 326 3.16 1.27 -22.54
C VAL A 326 1.95 0.39 -22.94
N ASN A 327 0.82 0.99 -23.29
CA ASN A 327 -0.36 0.26 -23.74
C ASN A 327 -0.18 -0.34 -25.15
N GLU A 328 0.55 0.32 -26.05
CA GLU A 328 0.93 -0.21 -27.36
C GLU A 328 1.97 -1.34 -27.25
N ALA A 329 2.94 -1.23 -26.34
CA ALA A 329 3.87 -2.31 -26.00
C ALA A 329 3.16 -3.52 -25.38
N LYS A 330 2.21 -3.30 -24.46
CA LYS A 330 1.39 -4.39 -23.89
C LYS A 330 0.54 -5.08 -24.96
N ARG A 331 -0.07 -4.34 -25.89
CA ARG A 331 -0.83 -4.95 -27.00
C ARG A 331 0.06 -5.79 -27.91
N THR A 332 1.19 -5.26 -28.37
CA THR A 332 2.09 -6.01 -29.26
C THR A 332 2.69 -7.25 -28.58
N GLN A 333 2.99 -7.19 -27.28
CA GLN A 333 3.41 -8.35 -26.49
C GLN A 333 2.27 -9.37 -26.28
N GLN A 334 1.04 -8.92 -26.02
CA GLN A 334 -0.12 -9.80 -25.92
C GLN A 334 -0.43 -10.49 -27.25
N GLU A 335 -0.46 -9.75 -28.36
CA GLU A 335 -0.62 -10.29 -29.70
C GLU A 335 0.50 -11.27 -30.09
N TYR A 336 1.73 -11.05 -29.60
CA TYR A 336 2.82 -12.01 -29.77
C TYR A 336 2.52 -13.33 -29.04
N TYR A 337 2.16 -13.30 -27.75
CA TYR A 337 1.83 -14.51 -26.99
C TYR A 337 0.56 -15.21 -27.49
N GLU A 338 -0.48 -14.47 -27.90
CA GLU A 338 -1.68 -15.05 -28.50
C GLU A 338 -1.36 -15.77 -29.83
N ARG A 339 -0.46 -15.19 -30.64
CA ARG A 339 0.01 -15.80 -31.89
C ARG A 339 0.92 -17.01 -31.64
N GLU A 340 1.76 -16.97 -30.61
CA GLU A 340 2.62 -18.09 -30.22
C GLU A 340 1.81 -19.26 -29.63
N LEU A 341 0.85 -18.97 -28.74
CA LEU A 341 -0.14 -19.94 -28.25
C LEU A 341 -0.96 -20.53 -29.41
N LYS A 342 -1.35 -19.72 -30.40
CA LYS A 342 -2.08 -20.21 -31.58
C LYS A 342 -1.22 -21.13 -32.45
N ASN A 343 0.07 -20.81 -32.63
CA ASN A 343 1.02 -21.66 -33.34
C ASN A 343 1.26 -22.99 -32.59
N LEU A 344 1.36 -22.96 -31.26
CA LEU A 344 1.48 -24.17 -30.43
C LEU A 344 0.22 -25.04 -30.48
N GLN A 345 -0.98 -24.42 -30.45
CA GLN A 345 -2.25 -25.15 -30.65
C GLN A 345 -2.29 -25.83 -32.02
N ASN A 346 -2.06 -25.07 -33.10
CA ASN A 346 -2.07 -25.61 -34.46
C ASN A 346 -1.06 -26.76 -34.60
N ARG A 347 0.14 -26.63 -34.03
CA ARG A 347 1.17 -27.68 -34.04
C ARG A 347 0.76 -28.94 -33.26
N LEU A 348 0.11 -28.78 -32.10
CA LEU A 348 -0.43 -29.92 -31.35
C LEU A 348 -1.60 -30.59 -32.09
N GLU A 349 -2.44 -29.83 -32.79
CA GLU A 349 -3.47 -30.36 -33.69
C GLU A 349 -2.86 -31.12 -34.90
N GLU A 350 -1.77 -30.62 -35.47
CA GLU A 350 -0.98 -31.31 -36.52
C GLU A 350 -0.32 -32.60 -36.01
N GLU A 351 0.31 -32.58 -34.83
CA GLU A 351 0.94 -33.76 -34.22
C GLU A 351 -0.12 -34.83 -33.82
N VAL A 352 -1.30 -34.40 -33.34
CA VAL A 352 -2.44 -35.29 -33.06
C VAL A 352 -3.06 -35.87 -34.33
N THR A 353 -3.23 -35.07 -35.39
CA THR A 353 -3.75 -35.59 -36.68
C THR A 353 -2.78 -36.56 -37.34
N GLN A 354 -1.47 -36.29 -37.30
CA GLN A 354 -0.44 -37.23 -37.76
C GLN A 354 -0.44 -38.55 -36.97
N LEU A 355 -0.57 -38.49 -35.64
CA LEU A 355 -0.70 -39.69 -34.80
C LEU A 355 -1.98 -40.47 -35.12
N ASN A 356 -3.11 -39.81 -35.34
CA ASN A 356 -4.36 -40.46 -35.73
C ASN A 356 -4.27 -41.09 -37.13
N GLU A 357 -3.59 -40.43 -38.08
CA GLU A 357 -3.36 -41.00 -39.42
C GLU A 357 -2.43 -42.22 -39.36
N ALA A 358 -1.39 -42.20 -38.51
CA ALA A 358 -0.51 -43.34 -38.28
C ALA A 358 -1.24 -44.51 -37.60
N HIS A 359 -2.12 -44.24 -36.63
CA HIS A 359 -2.98 -45.24 -36.01
C HIS A 359 -4.01 -45.82 -37.00
N SER A 360 -4.61 -45.00 -37.88
CA SER A 360 -5.50 -45.49 -38.94
C SER A 360 -4.77 -46.42 -39.90
N LYS A 361 -3.62 -45.98 -40.44
CA LYS A 361 -2.81 -46.78 -41.38
C LYS A 361 -2.32 -48.09 -40.76
N THR A 362 -1.92 -48.09 -39.48
CA THR A 362 -1.52 -49.34 -38.79
C THR A 362 -2.70 -50.26 -38.48
N LEU A 363 -3.89 -49.72 -38.19
CA LEU A 363 -5.14 -50.49 -38.10
C LEU A 363 -5.56 -51.08 -39.46
N GLU A 364 -5.48 -50.30 -40.53
CA GLU A 364 -5.78 -50.72 -41.91
C GLU A 364 -4.80 -51.81 -42.36
N GLU A 365 -3.50 -51.66 -42.10
CA GLU A 365 -2.49 -52.69 -42.33
C GLU A 365 -2.76 -53.96 -41.53
N LEU A 366 -3.17 -53.86 -40.25
CA LEU A 366 -3.45 -55.02 -39.41
C LEU A 366 -4.73 -55.73 -39.88
N ALA A 367 -5.77 -54.98 -40.23
CA ALA A 367 -7.00 -55.51 -40.82
C ALA A 367 -6.74 -56.18 -42.16
N TRP A 368 -5.90 -55.59 -43.02
CA TRP A 368 -5.48 -56.20 -44.29
C TRP A 368 -4.66 -57.49 -44.07
N LYS A 369 -3.71 -57.49 -43.12
CA LYS A 369 -2.95 -58.69 -42.75
C LYS A 369 -3.86 -59.80 -42.21
N HIS A 370 -4.86 -59.45 -41.39
CA HIS A 370 -5.88 -60.40 -40.91
C HIS A 370 -6.76 -60.93 -42.06
N HIS A 371 -7.19 -60.05 -42.98
CA HIS A 371 -7.99 -60.45 -44.14
C HIS A 371 -7.22 -61.41 -45.06
N MET A 372 -5.97 -61.09 -45.39
CA MET A 372 -5.07 -61.96 -46.15
C MET A 372 -4.79 -63.30 -45.44
N ALA A 373 -4.65 -63.30 -44.11
CA ALA A 373 -4.51 -64.54 -43.34
C ALA A 373 -5.78 -65.40 -43.38
N ILE A 374 -6.97 -64.80 -43.27
CA ILE A 374 -8.26 -65.48 -43.41
C ILE A 374 -8.43 -66.05 -44.82
N GLU A 375 -8.11 -65.28 -45.87
CA GLU A 375 -8.16 -65.76 -47.25
C GLU A 375 -7.14 -66.88 -47.52
N ALA A 376 -5.94 -66.81 -46.96
CA ALA A 376 -4.94 -67.88 -47.06
C ALA A 376 -5.41 -69.18 -46.38
N VAL A 377 -5.98 -69.08 -45.17
CA VAL A 377 -6.58 -70.23 -44.46
C VAL A 377 -7.76 -70.80 -45.24
N HIS A 378 -8.64 -69.96 -45.77
CA HIS A 378 -9.79 -70.39 -46.56
C HIS A 378 -9.38 -71.02 -47.90
N SER A 379 -8.38 -70.46 -48.59
CA SER A 379 -7.78 -71.01 -49.81
C SER A 379 -7.09 -72.36 -49.57
N ASN A 380 -6.38 -72.51 -48.44
CA ASN A 380 -5.83 -73.79 -48.02
C ASN A 380 -6.94 -74.81 -47.73
N ALA A 381 -7.94 -74.45 -46.92
CA ALA A 381 -9.07 -75.33 -46.61
C ALA A 381 -9.88 -75.76 -47.86
N ILE A 382 -10.04 -74.88 -48.85
CA ILE A 382 -10.63 -75.22 -50.16
C ILE A 382 -9.74 -76.19 -50.94
N ARG A 383 -8.42 -76.02 -50.90
CA ARG A 383 -7.46 -76.90 -51.58
C ARG A 383 -7.41 -78.28 -50.94
N ASP A 384 -7.43 -78.34 -49.61
CA ASP A 384 -7.41 -79.59 -48.85
C ASP A 384 -8.77 -80.31 -48.94
N LYS A 385 -9.89 -79.58 -48.95
CA LYS A 385 -11.21 -80.15 -49.35
C LYS A 385 -11.17 -80.73 -50.75
N LYS A 386 -10.56 -80.05 -51.74
CA LYS A 386 -10.43 -80.57 -53.12
C LYS A 386 -9.53 -81.81 -53.20
N LYS A 387 -8.45 -81.87 -52.42
CA LYS A 387 -7.63 -83.08 -52.27
C LYS A 387 -8.46 -84.23 -51.70
N LEU A 388 -9.13 -84.02 -50.58
CA LEU A 388 -9.99 -85.05 -49.96
C LEU A 388 -11.12 -85.51 -50.88
N GLN A 389 -11.68 -84.62 -51.73
CA GLN A 389 -12.60 -85.04 -52.79
C GLN A 389 -11.91 -85.91 -53.85
N MET A 390 -10.75 -85.51 -54.38
CA MET A 390 -9.99 -86.33 -55.34
C MET A 390 -9.58 -87.68 -54.75
N GLU A 391 -9.10 -87.72 -53.51
CA GLU A 391 -8.67 -88.94 -52.81
C GLU A 391 -9.87 -89.88 -52.58
N LEU A 392 -11.06 -89.33 -52.26
CA LEU A 392 -12.30 -90.11 -52.14
C LEU A 392 -12.82 -90.60 -53.51
N GLU A 393 -12.72 -89.79 -54.55
CA GLU A 393 -13.09 -90.14 -55.92
C GLU A 393 -12.12 -91.18 -56.51
N GLU A 394 -10.82 -91.09 -56.23
CA GLU A 394 -9.78 -92.05 -56.64
C GLU A 394 -9.95 -93.38 -55.90
N GLN A 395 -10.18 -93.35 -54.58
CA GLN A 395 -10.50 -94.55 -53.80
C GLN A 395 -11.81 -95.20 -54.28
N HIS A 396 -12.87 -94.42 -54.55
CA HIS A 396 -14.12 -94.95 -55.10
C HIS A 396 -13.92 -95.58 -56.49
N ASN A 397 -13.14 -94.95 -57.37
CA ASN A 397 -12.82 -95.52 -58.68
C ASN A 397 -11.98 -96.80 -58.57
N LYS A 398 -11.07 -96.87 -57.59
CA LYS A 398 -10.25 -98.06 -57.31
C LYS A 398 -11.08 -99.21 -56.76
N ASP A 399 -11.95 -98.96 -55.78
CA ASP A 399 -12.86 -99.97 -55.24
C ASP A 399 -13.86 -100.44 -56.30
N LYS A 400 -14.32 -99.54 -57.17
CA LYS A 400 -15.12 -99.89 -58.35
C LYS A 400 -14.33 -100.76 -59.34
N LEU A 401 -13.05 -100.47 -59.59
CA LEU A 401 -12.21 -101.28 -60.48
C LEU A 401 -12.02 -102.69 -59.91
N ASN A 402 -11.71 -102.80 -58.61
CA ASN A 402 -11.60 -104.08 -57.90
C ASN A 402 -12.91 -104.88 -58.01
N LEU A 403 -14.06 -104.25 -57.78
CA LEU A 403 -15.38 -104.91 -57.90
C LEU A 403 -15.71 -105.33 -59.35
N GLU A 404 -15.22 -104.60 -60.35
CA GLU A 404 -15.34 -104.99 -61.77
C GLU A 404 -14.39 -106.16 -62.10
N GLU A 405 -13.18 -106.20 -61.52
CA GLU A 405 -12.24 -107.33 -61.62
C GLU A 405 -12.75 -108.59 -60.90
N ASP A 406 -13.28 -108.47 -59.68
CA ASP A 406 -13.92 -109.57 -58.93
C ASP A 406 -15.12 -110.13 -59.70
N LYS A 407 -15.96 -109.24 -60.26
CA LYS A 407 -17.07 -109.61 -61.13
C LYS A 407 -16.59 -110.34 -62.38
N ASN A 408 -15.52 -109.87 -63.04
CA ASN A 408 -14.95 -110.52 -64.22
C ASN A 408 -14.36 -111.90 -63.87
N GLN A 409 -13.70 -112.04 -62.72
CA GLN A 409 -13.22 -113.33 -62.20
C GLN A 409 -14.39 -114.29 -61.94
N LEU A 410 -15.43 -113.85 -61.23
CA LEU A 410 -16.64 -114.65 -60.99
C LEU A 410 -17.37 -115.03 -62.30
N GLN A 411 -17.39 -114.15 -63.30
CA GLN A 411 -17.91 -114.47 -64.63
C GLN A 411 -17.05 -115.51 -65.36
N GLN A 412 -15.72 -115.45 -65.24
CA GLN A 412 -14.81 -116.45 -65.79
C GLN A 412 -14.95 -117.80 -65.09
N GLU A 413 -15.10 -117.83 -63.76
CA GLU A 413 -15.42 -119.06 -63.01
C GLU A 413 -16.75 -119.67 -63.45
N LEU A 414 -17.76 -118.83 -63.68
CA LEU A 414 -19.07 -119.26 -64.21
C LEU A 414 -18.95 -119.84 -65.63
N GLU A 415 -18.17 -119.23 -66.51
CA GLU A 415 -17.96 -119.73 -67.87
C GLU A 415 -17.15 -121.04 -67.88
N ASN A 416 -16.08 -121.11 -67.08
CA ASN A 416 -15.31 -122.35 -66.89
C ASN A 416 -16.19 -123.48 -66.31
N LEU A 417 -17.13 -123.15 -65.41
CA LEU A 417 -18.10 -124.10 -64.88
C LEU A 417 -19.13 -124.54 -65.94
N LYS A 418 -19.56 -123.65 -66.85
CA LYS A 418 -20.37 -124.04 -68.01
C LYS A 418 -19.58 -124.96 -68.93
N GLU A 419 -18.35 -124.61 -69.30
CA GLU A 419 -17.49 -125.40 -70.18
C GLU A 419 -17.26 -126.81 -69.60
N VAL A 420 -16.95 -126.93 -68.31
CA VAL A 420 -16.84 -128.22 -67.61
C VAL A 420 -18.17 -128.99 -67.51
N LEU A 421 -19.32 -128.31 -67.48
CA LEU A 421 -20.64 -128.96 -67.53
C LEU A 421 -21.03 -129.36 -68.96
N GLU A 422 -20.61 -128.59 -69.96
CA GLU A 422 -20.83 -128.86 -71.38
C GLU A 422 -19.93 -129.99 -71.87
N ASP A 423 -18.69 -130.10 -71.40
CA ASP A 423 -17.82 -131.28 -71.57
C ASP A 423 -18.41 -132.53 -70.90
N LYS A 424 -19.00 -132.40 -69.71
CA LYS A 424 -19.71 -133.51 -69.04
C LYS A 424 -20.98 -133.91 -69.79
N LEU A 425 -21.69 -132.94 -70.36
CA LEU A 425 -22.85 -133.19 -71.22
C LEU A 425 -22.41 -133.85 -72.55
N ASN A 426 -21.29 -133.41 -73.13
CA ASN A 426 -20.74 -133.93 -74.37
C ASN A 426 -20.17 -135.34 -74.21
N THR A 427 -19.50 -135.64 -73.09
CA THR A 427 -19.06 -137.01 -72.76
C THR A 427 -20.24 -137.93 -72.47
N ALA A 428 -21.26 -137.48 -71.72
CA ALA A 428 -22.51 -138.24 -71.57
C ALA A 428 -23.24 -138.45 -72.92
N ASN A 429 -23.25 -137.45 -73.81
CA ASN A 429 -23.79 -137.58 -75.16
C ASN A 429 -22.95 -138.53 -76.04
N GLN A 430 -21.62 -138.61 -75.83
CA GLN A 430 -20.76 -139.59 -76.48
C GLN A 430 -20.99 -141.02 -75.94
N GLU A 431 -21.28 -141.19 -74.65
CA GLU A 431 -21.70 -142.48 -74.09
C GLU A 431 -23.08 -142.89 -74.61
N ILE A 432 -24.04 -141.97 -74.70
CA ILE A 432 -25.34 -142.20 -75.37
C ILE A 432 -25.11 -142.57 -76.84
N GLY A 433 -24.19 -141.87 -77.53
CA GLY A 433 -23.78 -142.19 -78.91
C GLY A 433 -23.17 -143.59 -79.03
N HIS A 434 -22.31 -144.00 -78.09
CA HIS A 434 -21.67 -145.32 -78.04
C HIS A 434 -22.70 -146.43 -77.75
N LEU A 435 -23.65 -146.20 -76.85
CA LEU A 435 -24.77 -147.12 -76.59
C LEU A 435 -25.71 -147.24 -77.80
N GLN A 436 -26.02 -146.12 -78.46
CA GLN A 436 -26.76 -146.12 -79.73
C GLN A 436 -25.97 -146.82 -80.85
N ASP A 437 -24.63 -146.73 -80.85
CA ASP A 437 -23.76 -147.45 -81.78
C ASP A 437 -23.72 -148.96 -81.52
N LEU A 438 -23.80 -149.40 -80.25
CA LEU A 438 -23.98 -150.81 -79.90
C LEU A 438 -25.34 -151.34 -80.40
N VAL A 439 -26.43 -150.59 -80.15
CA VAL A 439 -27.77 -150.96 -80.63
C VAL A 439 -27.79 -151.03 -82.16
N ARG A 440 -27.24 -150.02 -82.85
CA ARG A 440 -27.16 -149.98 -84.32
C ARG A 440 -26.28 -151.08 -84.93
N LYS A 441 -25.35 -151.65 -84.15
CA LYS A 441 -24.55 -152.85 -84.51
C LYS A 441 -25.27 -154.18 -84.19
N SER A 442 -26.33 -154.17 -83.39
CA SER A 442 -27.20 -155.34 -83.15
C SER A 442 -28.37 -155.47 -84.11
N GLU A 443 -28.70 -154.41 -84.86
CA GLU A 443 -29.87 -154.35 -85.77
C GLU A 443 -29.53 -154.54 -87.27
N GLN A 444 -28.41 -155.23 -87.57
CA GLN A 444 -28.07 -155.70 -88.93
C GLN A 444 -27.43 -157.11 -88.87
N GLY A 445 -28.10 -158.21 -89.23
CA GLY A 445 -29.54 -158.36 -89.51
C GLY A 445 -29.87 -159.75 -90.08
N LEU A 446 -30.90 -160.40 -89.54
CA LEU A 446 -31.57 -161.58 -90.13
C LEU A 446 -33.08 -161.45 -89.90
N GLY A 447 -33.88 -161.53 -90.97
CA GLY A 447 -35.32 -161.22 -90.90
C GLY A 447 -36.15 -161.56 -92.14
N SER A 448 -35.66 -162.44 -93.03
CA SER A 448 -36.43 -163.10 -94.10
C SER A 448 -35.59 -164.23 -94.70
N ALA A 449 -36.13 -165.40 -95.02
CA ALA A 449 -37.49 -165.91 -94.77
C ALA A 449 -37.46 -167.43 -94.51
N GLU A 450 -38.56 -167.95 -93.97
CA GLU A 450 -38.70 -169.38 -93.66
C GLU A 450 -39.04 -170.22 -94.91
N GLY A 451 -38.67 -171.51 -94.88
CA GLY A 451 -39.40 -172.55 -95.61
C GLY A 451 -38.61 -173.39 -96.62
N LEU A 452 -38.06 -174.51 -96.16
CA LEU A 452 -38.42 -175.86 -96.65
C LEU A 452 -37.78 -176.96 -95.79
N ILE A 453 -38.45 -178.11 -95.71
CA ILE A 453 -38.08 -179.28 -94.88
C ILE A 453 -37.88 -180.52 -95.78
N ALA A 454 -37.08 -181.48 -95.29
CA ALA A 454 -36.93 -182.85 -95.80
C ALA A 454 -36.17 -183.05 -97.13
N SER A 455 -34.84 -183.21 -97.02
CA SER A 455 -34.15 -184.37 -97.60
C SER A 455 -32.89 -184.71 -96.78
N LEU A 456 -32.33 -185.91 -96.97
CA LEU A 456 -31.13 -186.47 -96.31
C LEU A 456 -31.30 -187.04 -94.88
N GLN A 457 -32.08 -188.12 -94.76
CA GLN A 457 -31.81 -189.17 -93.76
C GLN A 457 -30.91 -190.31 -94.32
N ASP A 458 -30.55 -190.25 -95.62
CA ASP A 458 -29.85 -191.31 -96.38
C ASP A 458 -28.31 -191.21 -96.35
N SER A 459 -27.74 -190.81 -95.21
CA SER A 459 -26.29 -190.88 -94.95
C SER A 459 -26.02 -191.20 -93.47
N GLN A 460 -26.76 -192.13 -92.84
CA GLN A 460 -26.78 -193.57 -93.16
C GLN A 460 -25.42 -194.25 -92.88
N GLU A 461 -25.31 -194.82 -91.66
CA GLU A 461 -25.09 -196.27 -91.46
C GLU A 461 -23.78 -196.92 -91.99
N ARG A 462 -22.79 -196.14 -92.44
CA ARG A 462 -21.50 -196.66 -92.97
C ARG A 462 -20.25 -196.24 -92.20
N LEU A 463 -20.42 -195.70 -90.99
CA LEU A 463 -19.35 -195.50 -89.99
C LEU A 463 -19.89 -195.89 -88.59
N GLN A 464 -20.50 -197.07 -88.40
CA GLN A 464 -20.06 -198.46 -88.66
C GLN A 464 -19.43 -199.08 -87.41
N ASN A 465 -20.19 -199.97 -86.74
CA ASN A 465 -19.91 -201.32 -86.21
C ASN A 465 -18.51 -201.78 -85.71
N GLU A 466 -17.45 -200.99 -85.76
CA GLU A 466 -16.10 -201.38 -85.31
C GLU A 466 -15.77 -200.86 -83.90
N LEU A 467 -16.40 -199.76 -83.45
CA LEU A 467 -16.14 -199.17 -82.14
C LEU A 467 -16.77 -199.93 -80.97
N ASP A 468 -17.74 -200.83 -81.22
CA ASP A 468 -18.45 -201.56 -80.16
C ASP A 468 -17.62 -202.69 -79.53
N LEU A 469 -16.48 -203.06 -80.10
CA LEU A 469 -15.54 -204.04 -79.52
C LEU A 469 -14.52 -203.43 -78.53
N THR A 470 -14.35 -202.10 -78.48
CA THR A 470 -13.38 -201.45 -77.58
C THR A 470 -14.01 -200.85 -76.31
N LYS A 471 -15.34 -200.90 -76.18
CA LYS A 471 -16.07 -200.29 -75.05
C LYS A 471 -15.86 -201.01 -73.72
N ASP A 472 -15.59 -202.31 -73.72
CA ASP A 472 -15.30 -203.06 -72.49
C ASP A 472 -13.90 -202.74 -71.92
N SER A 473 -12.93 -202.37 -72.78
CA SER A 473 -11.59 -201.94 -72.35
C SER A 473 -11.54 -200.50 -71.81
N LEU A 474 -12.58 -199.70 -72.03
CA LEU A 474 -12.62 -198.28 -71.65
C LEU A 474 -13.15 -198.05 -70.22
N LYS A 475 -13.59 -199.11 -69.54
CA LYS A 475 -14.19 -199.01 -68.21
C LYS A 475 -13.13 -198.97 -67.09
N GLU A 476 -12.06 -199.75 -67.22
CA GLU A 476 -10.97 -199.80 -66.23
C GLU A 476 -10.09 -198.54 -66.25
N THR A 477 -9.99 -197.86 -67.40
CA THR A 477 -9.26 -196.58 -67.52
C THR A 477 -10.04 -195.37 -66.98
N LYS A 478 -11.35 -195.52 -66.72
CA LYS A 478 -12.19 -194.42 -66.22
C LYS A 478 -11.98 -194.13 -64.74
N ASP A 479 -11.82 -195.16 -63.92
CA ASP A 479 -11.64 -195.01 -62.47
C ASP A 479 -10.24 -194.49 -62.11
N ALA A 480 -9.26 -194.66 -62.99
CA ALA A 480 -7.92 -194.07 -62.85
C ALA A 480 -7.89 -192.55 -63.06
N LEU A 481 -8.87 -191.97 -63.79
CA LEU A 481 -8.87 -190.57 -64.21
C LEU A 481 -9.40 -189.64 -63.10
N LEU A 482 -10.39 -190.09 -62.33
CA LEU A 482 -10.99 -189.33 -61.22
C LEU A 482 -10.00 -189.01 -60.08
N ASN A 483 -8.98 -189.85 -59.85
CA ASN A 483 -7.94 -189.55 -58.86
C ASN A 483 -7.04 -188.38 -59.31
N VAL A 484 -6.75 -188.27 -60.60
CA VAL A 484 -5.90 -187.20 -61.15
C VAL A 484 -6.63 -185.86 -61.19
N GLU A 485 -7.95 -185.87 -61.44
CA GLU A 485 -8.79 -184.66 -61.32
C GLU A 485 -8.83 -184.13 -59.87
N GLY A 486 -8.80 -185.00 -58.87
CA GLY A 486 -8.75 -184.61 -57.46
C GLY A 486 -7.43 -183.93 -57.04
N GLU A 487 -6.29 -184.46 -57.48
CA GLU A 487 -4.97 -183.87 -57.18
C GLU A 487 -4.77 -182.52 -57.88
N LEU A 488 -5.28 -182.36 -59.11
CA LEU A 488 -5.17 -181.11 -59.88
C LEU A 488 -5.91 -179.94 -59.23
N GLU A 489 -7.11 -180.18 -58.68
CA GLU A 489 -7.91 -179.12 -58.05
C GLU A 489 -7.34 -178.73 -56.66
N GLN A 490 -6.64 -179.64 -55.98
CA GLN A 490 -6.02 -179.39 -54.68
C GLN A 490 -4.76 -178.51 -54.78
N GLU A 491 -3.93 -178.67 -55.81
CA GLU A 491 -2.84 -177.73 -56.13
C GLU A 491 -3.38 -176.35 -56.52
N ARG A 492 -4.50 -176.32 -57.25
CA ARG A 492 -5.17 -175.08 -57.70
C ARG A 492 -5.55 -174.17 -56.54
N GLN A 493 -6.13 -174.74 -55.48
CA GLN A 493 -6.51 -173.98 -54.28
C GLN A 493 -5.29 -173.45 -53.50
N GLN A 494 -4.20 -174.21 -53.40
CA GLN A 494 -2.97 -173.75 -52.74
C GLN A 494 -2.27 -172.59 -53.50
N HIS A 495 -2.34 -172.58 -54.83
CA HIS A 495 -1.88 -171.43 -55.63
C HIS A 495 -2.78 -170.20 -55.47
N GLU A 496 -4.08 -170.36 -55.21
CA GLU A 496 -5.00 -169.24 -55.04
C GLU A 496 -4.86 -168.59 -53.65
N GLU A 497 -4.67 -169.38 -52.59
CA GLU A 497 -4.38 -168.90 -51.23
C GLU A 497 -3.05 -168.14 -51.14
N THR A 498 -1.99 -168.63 -51.79
CA THR A 498 -0.67 -167.96 -51.79
C THR A 498 -0.67 -166.64 -52.55
N ILE A 499 -1.47 -166.52 -53.63
CA ILE A 499 -1.69 -165.24 -54.34
C ILE A 499 -2.52 -164.26 -53.50
N ALA A 500 -3.44 -164.74 -52.66
CA ALA A 500 -4.17 -163.88 -51.72
C ALA A 500 -3.23 -163.29 -50.66
N ALA A 501 -2.35 -164.10 -50.07
CA ALA A 501 -1.38 -163.66 -49.06
C ALA A 501 -0.44 -162.55 -49.58
N MET A 502 0.10 -162.67 -50.80
CA MET A 502 0.94 -161.63 -51.40
C MET A 502 0.22 -160.28 -51.58
N LYS A 503 -1.08 -160.29 -51.89
CA LYS A 503 -1.88 -159.07 -52.05
C LYS A 503 -2.07 -158.33 -50.73
N GLU A 504 -2.20 -159.06 -49.62
CA GLU A 504 -2.36 -158.48 -48.28
C GLU A 504 -1.05 -157.85 -47.77
N GLU A 505 0.10 -158.48 -48.00
CA GLU A 505 1.42 -157.90 -47.70
C GLU A 505 1.65 -156.59 -48.46
N LYS A 506 1.35 -156.56 -49.76
CA LYS A 506 1.48 -155.32 -50.55
C LYS A 506 0.62 -154.20 -49.98
N LEU A 507 -0.64 -154.49 -49.63
CA LEU A 507 -1.55 -153.52 -49.00
C LEU A 507 -1.07 -152.98 -47.64
N LYS A 508 -0.19 -153.69 -46.93
CA LYS A 508 0.45 -153.18 -45.70
C LYS A 508 1.62 -152.24 -46.02
N VAL A 509 2.44 -152.58 -47.02
CA VAL A 509 3.54 -151.72 -47.50
C VAL A 509 3.01 -150.41 -48.07
N ASP A 510 2.00 -150.46 -48.94
CA ASP A 510 1.40 -149.27 -49.56
C ASP A 510 0.79 -148.33 -48.49
N LYS A 511 0.18 -148.89 -47.43
CA LYS A 511 -0.29 -148.11 -46.27
C LYS A 511 0.84 -147.48 -45.46
N MET A 512 1.92 -148.22 -45.17
CA MET A 512 3.06 -147.66 -44.44
C MET A 512 3.76 -146.54 -45.22
N ALA A 513 3.81 -146.61 -46.55
CA ALA A 513 4.32 -145.54 -47.39
C ALA A 513 3.45 -144.27 -47.27
N HIS A 514 2.12 -144.42 -47.39
CA HIS A 514 1.18 -143.29 -47.29
C HIS A 514 1.16 -142.68 -45.88
N ASP A 515 1.21 -143.50 -44.83
CA ASP A 515 1.32 -143.07 -43.43
C ASP A 515 2.60 -142.26 -43.16
N LEU A 516 3.70 -142.53 -43.87
CA LEU A 516 4.94 -141.76 -43.78
C LEU A 516 4.84 -140.46 -44.58
N GLU A 517 4.25 -140.50 -45.78
CA GLU A 517 4.02 -139.32 -46.62
C GLU A 517 3.13 -138.27 -45.94
N ILE A 518 2.05 -138.71 -45.26
CA ILE A 518 1.19 -137.85 -44.43
C ILE A 518 1.99 -137.24 -43.27
N LYS A 519 2.84 -138.02 -42.58
CA LYS A 519 3.66 -137.51 -41.46
C LYS A 519 4.73 -136.52 -41.93
N TRP A 520 5.33 -136.73 -43.10
CA TRP A 520 6.30 -135.82 -43.69
C TRP A 520 5.67 -134.51 -44.17
N THR A 521 4.53 -134.60 -44.88
CA THR A 521 3.80 -133.40 -45.33
C THR A 521 3.24 -132.59 -44.16
N GLU A 522 2.75 -133.24 -43.11
CA GLU A 522 2.28 -132.56 -41.89
C GLU A 522 3.42 -131.89 -41.11
N ASN A 523 4.55 -132.59 -40.90
CA ASN A 523 5.73 -131.98 -40.28
C ASN A 523 6.23 -130.76 -41.09
N LEU A 524 6.31 -130.87 -42.42
CA LEU A 524 6.72 -129.76 -43.28
C LEU A 524 5.73 -128.58 -43.19
N ARG A 525 4.42 -128.86 -43.13
CA ARG A 525 3.38 -127.85 -42.93
C ARG A 525 3.53 -127.14 -41.58
N GLN A 526 3.85 -127.88 -40.52
CA GLN A 526 4.08 -127.31 -39.18
C GLN A 526 5.35 -126.45 -39.12
N GLU A 527 6.49 -126.91 -39.65
CA GLU A 527 7.71 -126.07 -39.70
C GLU A 527 7.53 -124.82 -40.58
N CYS A 528 6.88 -124.95 -41.75
CA CYS A 528 6.51 -123.80 -42.58
C CYS A 528 5.43 -122.91 -41.96
N SER A 529 4.78 -123.31 -40.86
CA SER A 529 3.90 -122.46 -40.05
C SER A 529 4.68 -121.76 -38.94
N LYS A 530 5.58 -122.46 -38.24
CA LYS A 530 6.48 -121.91 -37.21
C LYS A 530 7.35 -120.79 -37.79
N LEU A 531 8.06 -121.06 -38.88
CA LEU A 531 8.93 -120.07 -39.54
C LEU A 531 8.17 -118.82 -40.01
N ARG A 532 6.89 -118.95 -40.39
CA ARG A 532 6.04 -117.81 -40.75
C ARG A 532 5.62 -117.00 -39.52
N GLU A 533 5.30 -117.65 -38.41
CA GLU A 533 4.95 -116.98 -37.16
C GLU A 533 6.17 -116.33 -36.49
N GLU A 534 7.34 -116.98 -36.51
CA GLU A 534 8.62 -116.42 -36.07
C GLU A 534 8.99 -115.16 -36.87
N LEU A 535 8.86 -115.20 -38.20
CA LEU A 535 9.09 -114.03 -39.06
C LEU A 535 8.05 -112.92 -38.81
N ARG A 536 6.78 -113.28 -38.53
CA ARG A 536 5.72 -112.32 -38.18
C ARG A 536 6.04 -111.63 -36.84
N LEU A 537 6.44 -112.38 -35.83
CA LEU A 537 6.82 -111.87 -34.51
C LEU A 537 8.09 -111.01 -34.57
N GLN A 538 9.09 -111.42 -35.35
CA GLN A 538 10.30 -110.62 -35.60
C GLN A 538 9.95 -109.27 -36.22
N HIS A 539 9.12 -109.24 -37.27
CA HIS A 539 8.64 -107.98 -37.87
C HIS A 539 7.79 -107.14 -36.92
N GLU A 540 7.01 -107.73 -36.01
CA GLU A 540 6.28 -106.99 -34.98
C GLU A 540 7.22 -106.38 -33.93
N GLU A 541 8.29 -107.06 -33.53
CA GLU A 541 9.26 -106.55 -32.56
C GLU A 541 10.21 -105.49 -33.17
N ASP A 542 10.63 -105.68 -34.42
CA ASP A 542 11.34 -104.67 -35.21
C ASP A 542 10.48 -103.41 -35.41
N LYS A 543 9.18 -103.58 -35.68
CA LYS A 543 8.22 -102.46 -35.77
C LYS A 543 8.01 -101.77 -34.42
N LYS A 544 7.90 -102.51 -33.30
CA LYS A 544 7.81 -101.93 -31.94
C LYS A 544 9.07 -101.14 -31.59
N SER A 545 10.25 -101.69 -31.85
CA SER A 545 11.52 -101.05 -31.52
C SER A 545 11.76 -99.79 -32.36
N ALA A 546 11.46 -99.83 -33.68
CA ALA A 546 11.51 -98.65 -34.55
C ALA A 546 10.51 -97.56 -34.11
N MET A 547 9.27 -97.92 -33.78
CA MET A 547 8.27 -96.99 -33.24
C MET A 547 8.71 -96.38 -31.90
N SER A 548 9.32 -97.17 -31.02
CA SER A 548 9.86 -96.71 -29.73
C SER A 548 11.03 -95.72 -29.92
N GLN A 549 11.94 -96.00 -30.86
CA GLN A 549 13.04 -95.11 -31.22
C GLN A 549 12.53 -93.79 -31.80
N LEU A 550 11.56 -93.83 -32.73
CA LEU A 550 10.91 -92.64 -33.29
C LEU A 550 10.18 -91.82 -32.21
N LEU A 551 9.50 -92.49 -31.27
CA LEU A 551 8.85 -91.81 -30.14
C LEU A 551 9.87 -91.09 -29.26
N GLN A 552 10.99 -91.75 -28.93
CA GLN A 552 12.06 -91.11 -28.15
C GLN A 552 12.76 -89.97 -28.91
N LEU A 553 12.96 -90.08 -30.23
CA LEU A 553 13.54 -89.00 -31.04
C LEU A 553 12.60 -87.79 -31.06
N LYS A 554 11.31 -87.99 -31.39
CA LYS A 554 10.28 -86.95 -31.33
C LYS A 554 10.20 -86.28 -29.95
N GLU A 555 10.30 -87.06 -28.88
CA GLU A 555 10.24 -86.52 -27.51
C GLU A 555 11.51 -85.73 -27.15
N ARG A 556 12.69 -86.19 -27.58
CA ARG A 556 13.96 -85.42 -27.46
C ARG A 556 13.91 -84.11 -28.25
N GLU A 557 13.43 -84.13 -29.49
CA GLU A 557 13.28 -82.93 -30.33
C GLU A 557 12.27 -81.95 -29.74
N LYS A 558 11.11 -82.44 -29.29
CA LYS A 558 10.08 -81.62 -28.63
C LYS A 558 10.62 -80.99 -27.34
N ASN A 559 11.40 -81.73 -26.55
CA ASN A 559 12.00 -81.21 -25.32
C ASN A 559 13.12 -80.21 -25.63
N ALA A 560 14.05 -80.50 -26.55
CA ALA A 560 15.09 -79.56 -26.97
C ALA A 560 14.52 -78.27 -27.57
N ALA A 561 13.43 -78.35 -28.34
CA ALA A 561 12.71 -77.18 -28.83
C ALA A 561 12.04 -76.40 -27.68
N ARG A 562 11.42 -77.09 -26.72
CA ARG A 562 10.83 -76.47 -25.52
C ARG A 562 11.90 -75.76 -24.68
N ASP A 563 13.03 -76.43 -24.40
CA ASP A 563 14.15 -75.89 -23.62
C ASP A 563 14.76 -74.66 -24.31
N SER A 564 14.93 -74.70 -25.64
CA SER A 564 15.40 -73.57 -26.44
C SER A 564 14.45 -72.36 -26.36
N TRP A 565 13.14 -72.58 -26.51
CA TRP A 565 12.12 -71.54 -26.35
C TRP A 565 12.04 -71.01 -24.91
N GLN A 566 12.12 -71.89 -23.91
CA GLN A 566 12.04 -71.54 -22.50
C GLN A 566 13.25 -70.68 -22.09
N LYS A 567 14.45 -71.03 -22.58
CA LYS A 567 15.66 -70.20 -22.44
C LYS A 567 15.54 -68.86 -23.18
N LYS A 568 14.86 -68.83 -24.34
CA LYS A 568 14.58 -67.57 -25.07
C LYS A 568 13.60 -66.66 -24.33
N VAL A 569 12.60 -67.24 -23.67
CA VAL A 569 11.68 -66.52 -22.78
C VAL A 569 12.43 -66.00 -21.55
N GLU A 570 13.33 -66.79 -20.97
CA GLU A 570 14.17 -66.40 -19.84
C GLU A 570 15.13 -65.25 -20.19
N ASP A 571 15.81 -65.30 -21.35
CA ASP A 571 16.60 -64.20 -21.91
C ASP A 571 15.77 -62.90 -22.03
N LEU A 572 14.54 -63.00 -22.56
CA LEU A 572 13.64 -61.86 -22.74
C LEU A 572 13.11 -61.31 -21.41
N LEU A 573 12.77 -62.18 -20.45
CA LEU A 573 12.39 -61.77 -19.10
C LEU A 573 13.53 -61.08 -18.36
N ASN A 574 14.78 -61.53 -18.56
CA ASN A 574 15.97 -60.88 -18.05
C ASN A 574 16.20 -59.50 -18.70
N GLN A 575 16.04 -59.37 -20.02
CA GLN A 575 16.09 -58.06 -20.70
C GLN A 575 14.98 -57.11 -20.21
N ILE A 576 13.74 -57.58 -20.07
CA ILE A 576 12.62 -56.79 -19.54
C ILE A 576 12.90 -56.35 -18.10
N SER A 577 13.50 -57.22 -17.28
CA SER A 577 13.86 -56.90 -15.89
C SER A 577 14.99 -55.87 -15.81
N LEU A 578 16.02 -55.99 -16.67
CA LEU A 578 17.11 -55.02 -16.76
C LEU A 578 16.63 -53.65 -17.29
N LEU A 579 15.73 -53.63 -18.28
CA LEU A 579 15.10 -52.40 -18.78
C LEU A 579 14.23 -51.74 -17.72
N LYS A 580 13.43 -52.51 -16.97
CA LYS A 580 12.67 -52.00 -15.81
C LYS A 580 13.60 -51.41 -14.75
N GLN A 581 14.68 -52.12 -14.39
CA GLN A 581 15.65 -51.63 -13.40
C GLN A 581 16.35 -50.34 -13.86
N ASN A 582 16.73 -50.24 -15.14
CA ASN A 582 17.29 -49.02 -15.69
C ASN A 582 16.28 -47.86 -15.72
N LEU A 583 15.00 -48.13 -16.02
CA LEU A 583 13.93 -47.13 -15.92
C LEU A 583 13.67 -46.70 -14.48
N GLU A 584 13.66 -47.62 -13.52
CA GLU A 584 13.54 -47.34 -12.07
C GLU A 584 14.72 -46.46 -11.58
N ILE A 585 15.94 -46.74 -12.05
CA ILE A 585 17.14 -45.95 -11.74
C ILE A 585 17.08 -44.56 -12.41
N GLN A 586 16.70 -44.46 -13.68
CA GLN A 586 16.50 -43.18 -14.37
C GLN A 586 15.41 -42.33 -13.70
N LEU A 587 14.29 -42.95 -13.33
CA LEU A 587 13.16 -42.27 -12.73
C LEU A 587 13.51 -41.80 -11.31
N SER A 588 14.12 -42.64 -10.47
CA SER A 588 14.61 -42.23 -9.15
C SER A 588 15.76 -41.20 -9.20
N GLN A 589 16.64 -41.25 -10.21
CA GLN A 589 17.61 -40.17 -10.48
C GLN A 589 16.89 -38.86 -10.82
N SER A 590 15.92 -38.88 -11.74
CA SER A 590 15.15 -37.68 -12.11
C SER A 590 14.33 -37.11 -10.94
N GLN A 591 13.73 -37.98 -10.11
CA GLN A 591 13.05 -37.65 -8.87
C GLN A 591 14.01 -36.97 -7.87
N THR A 592 15.24 -37.47 -7.75
CA THR A 592 16.26 -36.91 -6.85
C THR A 592 16.74 -35.54 -7.34
N SER A 593 17.01 -35.39 -8.64
CA SER A 593 17.36 -34.09 -9.23
C SER A 593 16.22 -33.06 -9.12
N LEU A 594 14.96 -33.50 -9.29
CA LEU A 594 13.79 -32.66 -9.09
C LEU A 594 13.68 -32.21 -7.64
N GLN A 595 13.87 -33.13 -6.66
CA GLN A 595 13.87 -32.79 -5.23
C GLN A 595 15.00 -31.84 -4.86
N GLN A 596 16.21 -32.02 -5.42
CA GLN A 596 17.34 -31.11 -5.22
C GLN A 596 17.05 -29.71 -5.78
N LEU A 597 16.52 -29.61 -7.01
CA LEU A 597 16.14 -28.34 -7.62
C LEU A 597 14.98 -27.66 -6.86
N GLN A 598 14.00 -28.44 -6.40
CA GLN A 598 12.88 -27.94 -5.59
C GLN A 598 13.36 -27.44 -4.21
N ALA A 599 14.32 -28.14 -3.59
CA ALA A 599 14.99 -27.69 -2.36
C ALA A 599 15.76 -26.37 -2.58
N GLN A 600 16.54 -26.27 -3.67
CA GLN A 600 17.23 -25.03 -4.06
C GLN A 600 16.25 -23.88 -4.27
N PHE A 601 15.13 -24.09 -4.98
CA PHE A 601 14.09 -23.07 -5.12
C PHE A 601 13.46 -22.66 -3.78
N THR A 602 13.23 -23.60 -2.85
CA THR A 602 12.76 -23.22 -1.51
C THR A 602 13.80 -22.44 -0.70
N GLN A 603 15.08 -22.77 -0.86
CA GLN A 603 16.19 -22.12 -0.16
C GLN A 603 16.45 -20.69 -0.69
N GLU A 604 16.50 -20.51 -2.01
CA GLU A 604 16.56 -19.16 -2.62
C GLU A 604 15.30 -18.35 -2.32
N ARG A 605 14.10 -18.94 -2.30
CA ARG A 605 12.89 -18.22 -1.88
C ARG A 605 12.95 -17.79 -0.41
N GLN A 606 13.48 -18.63 0.48
CA GLN A 606 13.70 -18.25 1.89
C GLN A 606 14.73 -17.13 2.01
N ARG A 607 15.87 -17.24 1.33
CA ARG A 607 16.92 -16.22 1.27
C ARG A 607 16.37 -14.88 0.75
N LEU A 608 15.64 -14.87 -0.37
CA LEU A 608 15.02 -13.66 -0.92
C LEU A 608 13.94 -13.08 0.01
N THR A 609 13.26 -13.90 0.80
CA THR A 609 12.33 -13.41 1.84
C THR A 609 13.11 -12.71 2.96
N GLN A 610 14.23 -13.29 3.41
CA GLN A 610 15.11 -12.69 4.42
C GLN A 610 15.78 -11.40 3.93
N GLU A 611 16.28 -11.37 2.68
CA GLU A 611 16.84 -10.16 2.07
C GLU A 611 15.79 -9.05 1.93
N LEU A 612 14.50 -9.39 1.69
CA LEU A 612 13.40 -8.43 1.71
C LEU A 612 13.05 -7.95 3.13
N GLU A 613 12.99 -8.85 4.12
CA GLU A 613 12.75 -8.50 5.53
C GLU A 613 13.87 -7.60 6.08
N GLU A 614 15.14 -7.90 5.80
CA GLU A 614 16.29 -7.06 6.16
C GLU A 614 16.26 -5.69 5.47
N LEU A 615 15.89 -5.63 4.18
CA LEU A 615 15.72 -4.36 3.48
C LEU A 615 14.56 -3.55 4.06
N GLU A 616 13.43 -4.18 4.39
CA GLU A 616 12.28 -3.51 4.99
C GLU A 616 12.61 -2.98 6.40
N GLU A 617 13.32 -3.75 7.24
CA GLU A 617 13.84 -3.25 8.52
C GLU A 617 14.80 -2.07 8.32
N GLN A 618 15.74 -2.15 7.38
CA GLN A 618 16.63 -1.03 7.06
C GLN A 618 15.86 0.22 6.59
N HIS A 619 14.81 0.05 5.78
CA HIS A 619 13.96 1.15 5.35
C HIS A 619 13.14 1.74 6.52
N GLN A 620 12.63 0.90 7.43
CA GLN A 620 11.97 1.36 8.65
C GLN A 620 12.95 2.09 9.59
N GLN A 621 14.19 1.62 9.74
CA GLN A 621 15.23 2.28 10.54
C GLN A 621 15.66 3.63 9.93
N ARG A 622 15.90 3.68 8.61
CA ARG A 622 16.15 4.94 7.89
C ARG A 622 14.99 5.94 8.06
N HIS A 623 13.75 5.48 8.00
CA HIS A 623 12.55 6.30 8.20
C HIS A 623 12.37 6.78 9.65
N LYS A 624 12.72 5.97 10.66
CA LYS A 624 12.77 6.38 12.08
C LYS A 624 13.86 7.44 12.29
N SER A 625 15.08 7.17 11.85
CA SER A 625 16.21 8.10 11.95
C SER A 625 15.96 9.42 11.22
N LEU A 626 15.32 9.40 10.05
CA LEU A 626 14.92 10.62 9.33
C LEU A 626 13.85 11.42 10.07
N LYS A 627 12.90 10.76 10.73
CA LYS A 627 11.91 11.42 11.60
C LYS A 627 12.55 12.01 12.85
N GLU A 628 13.46 11.29 13.49
CA GLU A 628 14.23 11.77 14.64
C GLU A 628 15.09 12.98 14.26
N ALA A 629 15.79 12.93 13.13
CA ALA A 629 16.55 14.05 12.58
C ALA A 629 15.64 15.27 12.26
N HIS A 630 14.45 15.05 11.71
CA HIS A 630 13.48 16.13 11.46
C HIS A 630 12.93 16.73 12.76
N VAL A 631 12.65 15.92 13.79
CA VAL A 631 12.23 16.41 15.11
C VAL A 631 13.34 17.24 15.76
N LEU A 632 14.59 16.74 15.73
CA LEU A 632 15.75 17.47 16.25
C LEU A 632 15.98 18.79 15.49
N ALA A 633 15.91 18.78 14.16
CA ALA A 633 16.06 19.98 13.34
C ALA A 633 14.94 21.01 13.61
N PHE A 634 13.71 20.55 13.82
CA PHE A 634 12.59 21.41 14.21
C PHE A 634 12.81 22.01 15.62
N GLN A 635 13.25 21.20 16.58
CA GLN A 635 13.59 21.66 17.94
C GLN A 635 14.74 22.68 17.93
N THR A 636 15.80 22.48 17.13
CA THR A 636 16.87 23.48 17.02
C THR A 636 16.40 24.78 16.38
N MET A 637 15.56 24.71 15.34
CA MET A 637 14.95 25.90 14.72
C MET A 637 14.01 26.64 15.69
N GLU A 638 13.26 25.91 16.52
CA GLU A 638 12.36 26.47 17.53
C GLU A 638 13.14 27.11 18.68
N GLU A 639 14.20 26.44 19.17
CA GLU A 639 15.15 27.03 20.13
C GLU A 639 15.86 28.27 19.59
N GLU A 640 16.28 28.28 18.32
CA GLU A 640 16.94 29.44 17.69
C GLU A 640 15.96 30.60 17.53
N LYS A 641 14.74 30.34 17.05
CA LYS A 641 13.66 31.34 17.03
C LYS A 641 13.35 31.89 18.42
N GLU A 642 13.32 31.07 19.48
CA GLU A 642 13.17 31.58 20.84
C GLU A 642 14.39 32.41 21.30
N LYS A 643 15.62 32.02 20.94
CA LYS A 643 16.84 32.79 21.25
C LYS A 643 16.81 34.16 20.56
N GLU A 644 16.39 34.21 19.29
CA GLU A 644 16.18 35.46 18.53
C GLU A 644 15.05 36.31 19.13
N GLN A 645 13.88 35.71 19.43
CA GLN A 645 12.77 36.44 20.06
C GLN A 645 13.21 37.02 21.42
N ARG A 646 13.85 36.22 22.27
CA ARG A 646 14.39 36.69 23.55
C ARG A 646 15.47 37.77 23.36
N ALA A 647 16.29 37.71 22.30
CA ALA A 647 17.25 38.77 21.98
C ALA A 647 16.56 40.08 21.53
N LEU A 648 15.51 39.99 20.71
CA LEU A 648 14.70 41.14 20.27
C LEU A 648 13.92 41.77 21.43
N GLU A 649 13.32 40.96 22.30
CA GLU A 649 12.64 41.42 23.53
C GLU A 649 13.62 42.13 24.47
N ASN A 650 14.82 41.56 24.71
CA ASN A 650 15.86 42.21 25.49
C ASN A 650 16.36 43.52 24.86
N HIS A 651 16.56 43.56 23.53
CA HIS A 651 16.96 44.78 22.83
C HIS A 651 15.88 45.87 22.90
N LEU A 652 14.61 45.50 22.80
CA LEU A 652 13.48 46.41 22.95
C LEU A 652 13.36 46.95 24.39
N GLN A 653 13.54 46.10 25.40
CA GLN A 653 13.60 46.53 26.80
C GLN A 653 14.81 47.44 27.08
N GLN A 654 15.98 47.14 26.50
CA GLN A 654 17.16 48.01 26.57
C GLN A 654 16.91 49.36 25.91
N LYS A 655 16.29 49.40 24.72
CA LYS A 655 15.87 50.65 24.08
C LYS A 655 14.89 51.44 24.93
N HIS A 656 13.77 50.85 25.34
CA HIS A 656 12.78 51.54 26.18
C HIS A 656 13.38 52.06 27.50
N SER A 657 14.31 51.32 28.12
CA SER A 657 14.98 51.78 29.35
C SER A 657 15.99 52.91 29.08
N ALA A 658 16.72 52.87 27.96
CA ALA A 658 17.62 53.95 27.54
C ALA A 658 16.86 55.21 27.09
N GLU A 659 15.74 55.08 26.38
CA GLU A 659 14.85 56.15 25.98
C GLU A 659 14.17 56.80 27.21
N LEU A 660 13.67 55.99 28.14
CA LEU A 660 13.13 56.47 29.41
C LEU A 660 14.20 57.13 30.28
N GLN A 661 15.45 56.67 30.23
CA GLN A 661 16.56 57.30 30.94
C GLN A 661 16.95 58.63 30.30
N SER A 662 17.10 58.68 28.97
CA SER A 662 17.32 59.91 28.21
C SER A 662 16.21 60.95 28.45
N LEU A 663 14.95 60.53 28.50
CA LEU A 663 13.82 61.40 28.85
C LEU A 663 13.88 61.93 30.30
N LYS A 664 14.28 61.09 31.27
CA LYS A 664 14.50 61.53 32.66
C LYS A 664 15.68 62.51 32.77
N ASP A 665 16.72 62.30 31.97
CA ASP A 665 17.93 63.13 31.98
C ASP A 665 17.64 64.49 31.30
N ALA A 666 16.96 64.51 30.16
CA ALA A 666 16.45 65.73 29.52
C ALA A 666 15.44 66.49 30.40
N HIS A 667 14.57 65.80 31.14
CA HIS A 667 13.73 66.44 32.15
C HIS A 667 14.55 67.01 33.32
N ARG A 668 15.64 66.34 33.74
CA ARG A 668 16.53 66.89 34.78
C ARG A 668 17.28 68.12 34.29
N GLU A 669 17.78 68.10 33.06
CA GLU A 669 18.44 69.23 32.41
C GLU A 669 17.48 70.42 32.23
N SER A 670 16.23 70.18 31.85
CA SER A 670 15.18 71.21 31.78
C SER A 670 14.83 71.77 33.17
N MET A 671 14.69 70.93 34.20
CA MET A 671 14.42 71.38 35.57
C MET A 671 15.60 72.13 36.19
N GLU A 672 16.84 71.74 35.86
CA GLU A 672 18.05 72.45 36.27
C GLU A 672 18.21 73.78 35.51
N GLY A 673 17.82 73.81 34.22
CA GLY A 673 17.66 75.04 33.44
C GLY A 673 16.71 76.02 34.13
N PHE A 674 15.47 75.59 34.42
CA PHE A 674 14.51 76.40 35.18
C PHE A 674 15.02 76.79 36.58
N ARG A 675 15.79 75.94 37.27
CA ARG A 675 16.41 76.28 38.56
C ARG A 675 17.45 77.40 38.39
N ILE A 676 18.29 77.31 37.38
CA ILE A 676 19.32 78.31 37.06
C ILE A 676 18.68 79.62 36.58
N GLU A 677 17.63 79.57 35.76
CA GLU A 677 16.85 80.74 35.33
C GLU A 677 16.19 81.43 36.53
N MET A 678 15.49 80.69 37.40
CA MET A 678 14.89 81.24 38.62
C MET A 678 15.96 81.77 39.60
N GLU A 679 17.13 81.13 39.71
CA GLU A 679 18.26 81.66 40.49
C GLU A 679 18.83 82.94 39.89
N GLN A 680 18.87 83.08 38.55
CA GLN A 680 19.26 84.31 37.87
C GLN A 680 18.21 85.43 38.01
N GLU A 681 16.92 85.13 37.90
CA GLU A 681 15.84 86.08 38.16
C GLU A 681 15.89 86.57 39.61
N LEU A 682 16.06 85.67 40.59
CA LEU A 682 16.25 86.03 41.99
C LEU A 682 17.53 86.83 42.23
N GLN A 683 18.62 86.55 41.50
CA GLN A 683 19.86 87.33 41.57
C GLN A 683 19.68 88.75 40.99
N THR A 684 18.90 88.87 39.92
CA THR A 684 18.58 90.14 39.25
C THR A 684 17.67 90.98 40.14
N LEU A 685 16.57 90.40 40.64
CA LEU A 685 15.66 91.05 41.59
C LEU A 685 16.35 91.46 42.89
N ARG A 686 17.34 90.68 43.38
CA ARG A 686 18.21 91.09 44.50
C ARG A 686 19.01 92.33 44.16
N PHE A 687 19.59 92.41 42.97
CA PHE A 687 20.36 93.58 42.53
C PHE A 687 19.47 94.82 42.36
N GLU A 688 18.29 94.65 41.74
CA GLU A 688 17.28 95.71 41.59
C GLU A 688 16.82 96.24 42.96
N LEU A 689 16.47 95.36 43.91
CA LEU A 689 16.12 95.76 45.28
C LEU A 689 17.29 96.39 46.06
N GLU A 690 18.54 96.01 45.75
CA GLU A 690 19.72 96.64 46.34
C GLU A 690 19.98 98.05 45.77
N ASP A 691 19.75 98.25 44.47
CA ASP A 691 19.85 99.57 43.81
C ASP A 691 18.65 100.47 44.13
N GLU A 692 17.43 99.94 44.24
CA GLU A 692 16.29 100.65 44.85
C GLU A 692 16.60 101.02 46.31
N GLY A 693 17.23 100.12 47.08
CA GLY A 693 17.71 100.38 48.43
C GLY A 693 18.73 101.52 48.48
N LYS A 694 19.71 101.54 47.56
CA LYS A 694 20.68 102.64 47.39
C LYS A 694 19.99 103.94 46.96
N ALA A 695 19.01 103.88 46.06
CA ALA A 695 18.26 105.05 45.59
C ALA A 695 17.37 105.64 46.69
N MET A 696 16.68 104.80 47.47
CA MET A 696 15.94 105.23 48.66
C MET A 696 16.87 105.79 49.75
N LEU A 697 18.04 105.18 49.98
CA LEU A 697 19.04 105.74 50.91
C LEU A 697 19.63 107.06 50.39
N ALA A 698 19.82 107.22 49.08
CA ALA A 698 20.25 108.48 48.48
C ALA A 698 19.15 109.56 48.57
N SER A 699 17.89 109.18 48.36
CA SER A 699 16.72 110.05 48.55
C SER A 699 16.57 110.49 50.00
N LEU A 700 16.67 109.55 50.96
CA LEU A 700 16.65 109.85 52.40
C LEU A 700 17.85 110.70 52.85
N ARG A 701 19.03 110.51 52.26
CA ARG A 701 20.19 111.41 52.47
C ARG A 701 19.96 112.80 51.87
N SER A 702 19.31 112.88 50.71
CA SER A 702 18.94 114.15 50.06
C SER A 702 17.89 114.90 50.88
N GLU A 703 16.86 114.21 51.37
CA GLU A 703 15.82 114.75 52.23
C GLU A 703 16.36 115.16 53.60
N LEU A 704 17.22 114.34 54.23
CA LEU A 704 17.88 114.71 55.48
C LEU A 704 18.81 115.91 55.30
N ASN A 705 19.54 116.00 54.18
CA ASN A 705 20.33 117.18 53.82
C ASN A 705 19.44 118.41 53.54
N HIS A 706 18.27 118.23 52.92
CA HIS A 706 17.31 119.31 52.68
C HIS A 706 16.72 119.81 53.99
N GLN A 707 16.34 118.92 54.91
CA GLN A 707 15.89 119.29 56.26
C GLN A 707 17.01 119.91 57.10
N HIS A 708 18.27 119.45 56.98
CA HIS A 708 19.41 120.12 57.59
C HIS A 708 19.64 121.53 57.00
N ALA A 709 19.53 121.70 55.68
CA ALA A 709 19.66 123.00 55.03
C ALA A 709 18.51 123.94 55.46
N ALA A 710 17.27 123.46 55.43
CA ALA A 710 16.09 124.21 55.88
C ALA A 710 16.17 124.57 57.37
N ALA A 711 16.67 123.67 58.23
CA ALA A 711 16.90 123.96 59.65
C ALA A 711 18.05 124.97 59.85
N ILE A 712 19.12 124.90 59.07
CA ILE A 712 20.22 125.88 59.08
C ILE A 712 19.73 127.24 58.58
N ASP A 713 18.89 127.30 57.55
CA ASP A 713 18.35 128.56 57.02
C ASP A 713 17.24 129.13 57.91
N LEU A 714 16.45 128.30 58.59
CA LEU A 714 15.55 128.72 59.67
C LEU A 714 16.36 129.27 60.87
N LEU A 715 17.46 128.62 61.25
CA LEU A 715 18.34 129.10 62.31
C LEU A 715 19.04 130.41 61.91
N ARG A 716 19.48 130.55 60.65
CA ARG A 716 20.02 131.81 60.09
C ARG A 716 18.96 132.91 60.03
N HIS A 717 17.71 132.58 59.73
CA HIS A 717 16.59 133.52 59.72
C HIS A 717 16.27 134.00 61.13
N ASN A 718 16.11 133.07 62.08
CA ASN A 718 15.94 133.38 63.49
C ASN A 718 17.10 134.23 64.01
N HIS A 719 18.35 133.88 63.70
CA HIS A 719 19.51 134.66 64.14
C HIS A 719 19.63 136.02 63.44
N HIS A 720 19.14 136.17 62.19
CA HIS A 720 18.95 137.48 61.56
C HIS A 720 17.86 138.30 62.25
N GLN A 721 16.78 137.65 62.70
CA GLN A 721 15.66 138.29 63.39
C GLN A 721 16.05 138.69 64.82
N GLU A 722 16.85 137.88 65.52
CA GLU A 722 17.51 138.20 66.78
C GLU A 722 18.52 139.34 66.61
N LEU A 723 19.36 139.32 65.56
CA LEU A 723 20.28 140.43 65.25
C LEU A 723 19.54 141.72 64.88
N ALA A 724 18.38 141.63 64.21
CA ALA A 724 17.53 142.77 63.92
C ALA A 724 16.83 143.31 65.18
N ALA A 725 16.34 142.43 66.06
CA ALA A 725 15.75 142.80 67.34
C ALA A 725 16.80 143.42 68.27
N ALA A 726 17.99 142.84 68.37
CA ALA A 726 19.11 143.38 69.14
C ALA A 726 19.63 144.71 68.58
N LYS A 727 19.61 144.90 67.25
CA LYS A 727 19.87 146.21 66.63
C LYS A 727 18.78 147.22 66.97
N MET A 728 17.49 146.86 66.87
CA MET A 728 16.39 147.74 67.26
C MET A 728 16.41 148.09 68.75
N GLU A 729 16.81 147.17 69.63
CA GLU A 729 16.90 147.44 71.07
C GLU A 729 18.16 148.24 71.42
N LEU A 730 19.26 148.06 70.69
CA LEU A 730 20.42 148.95 70.76
C LEU A 730 20.07 150.36 70.25
N GLU A 731 19.33 150.49 69.15
CA GLU A 731 18.83 151.77 68.64
C GLU A 731 17.85 152.41 69.65
N ARG A 732 16.90 151.67 70.23
CA ARG A 732 16.05 152.14 71.32
C ARG A 732 16.89 152.61 72.52
N SER A 733 17.91 151.86 72.91
CA SER A 733 18.79 152.22 74.03
C SER A 733 19.58 153.50 73.73
N ILE A 734 20.13 153.65 72.51
CA ILE A 734 20.75 154.90 72.02
C ILE A 734 19.75 156.06 72.00
N ASP A 735 18.50 155.81 71.61
CA ASP A 735 17.47 156.83 71.47
C ASP A 735 16.84 157.21 72.83
N ILE A 736 16.79 156.29 73.80
CA ILE A 736 16.50 156.54 75.23
C ILE A 736 17.65 157.35 75.83
N ASN A 737 18.91 156.97 75.59
CA ASN A 737 20.07 157.72 76.06
C ASN A 737 20.14 159.13 75.43
N ARG A 738 19.72 159.29 74.16
CA ARG A 738 19.51 160.62 73.54
C ARG A 738 18.37 161.42 74.17
N ARG A 739 17.27 160.78 74.59
CA ARG A 739 16.18 161.46 75.33
C ARG A 739 16.67 161.90 76.72
N GLN A 740 17.27 160.99 77.48
CA GLN A 740 17.87 161.28 78.79
C GLN A 740 18.97 162.34 78.71
N SER A 741 19.84 162.30 77.69
CA SER A 741 20.87 163.32 77.46
C SER A 741 20.25 164.70 77.15
N LYS A 742 19.13 164.75 76.42
CA LYS A 742 18.35 165.98 76.22
C LYS A 742 17.65 166.45 77.50
N GLU A 743 17.06 165.56 78.29
CA GLU A 743 16.43 165.87 79.58
C GLU A 743 17.48 166.36 80.59
N HIS A 744 18.67 165.76 80.63
CA HIS A 744 19.80 166.25 81.42
C HIS A 744 20.31 167.60 80.93
N MET A 745 20.32 167.87 79.62
CA MET A 745 20.62 169.21 79.09
C MET A 745 19.57 170.24 79.53
N CYS A 746 18.28 169.90 79.42
CA CYS A 746 17.20 170.76 79.91
C CYS A 746 17.37 171.02 81.42
N ARG A 747 17.65 169.98 82.21
CA ARG A 747 17.87 170.09 83.66
C ARG A 747 19.10 170.91 84.01
N ILE A 748 20.14 170.88 83.19
CA ILE A 748 21.33 171.73 83.34
C ILE A 748 20.99 173.19 83.02
N THR A 749 20.17 173.48 82.00
CA THR A 749 19.69 174.85 81.74
C THR A 749 18.74 175.35 82.82
N ASP A 750 17.78 174.54 83.29
CA ASP A 750 16.91 174.86 84.44
C ASP A 750 17.75 175.29 85.65
N LEU A 751 18.77 174.50 86.00
CA LEU A 751 19.65 174.75 87.15
C LEU A 751 20.59 175.94 86.93
N GLN A 752 20.97 176.25 85.68
CA GLN A 752 21.74 177.46 85.35
C GLN A 752 20.88 178.73 85.44
N GLU A 753 19.59 178.66 85.13
CA GLU A 753 18.66 179.79 85.30
C GLU A 753 18.25 179.96 86.77
N GLU A 754 18.04 178.87 87.53
CA GLU A 754 17.90 178.93 88.99
C GLU A 754 19.15 179.50 89.69
N LEU A 755 20.36 179.16 89.22
CA LEU A 755 21.60 179.75 89.73
C LEU A 755 21.67 181.25 89.42
N ARG A 756 21.41 181.66 88.18
CA ARG A 756 21.37 183.09 87.81
C ARG A 756 20.33 183.88 88.59
N HIS A 757 19.17 183.32 88.88
CA HIS A 757 18.16 183.95 89.72
C HIS A 757 18.62 184.07 91.19
N ARG A 758 19.32 183.07 91.74
CA ARG A 758 19.92 183.17 93.09
C ARG A 758 21.10 184.14 93.13
N GLU A 759 21.96 184.19 92.12
CA GLU A 759 23.02 185.19 91.98
C GLU A 759 22.45 186.61 91.88
N HIS A 760 21.36 186.80 91.13
CA HIS A 760 20.69 188.09 91.04
C HIS A 760 20.07 188.51 92.39
N HIS A 761 19.38 187.60 93.08
CA HIS A 761 18.81 187.86 94.40
C HIS A 761 19.87 188.15 95.47
N VAL A 762 21.00 187.44 95.47
CA VAL A 762 22.17 187.76 96.32
C VAL A 762 22.73 189.14 95.97
N SER A 763 22.80 189.50 94.69
CA SER A 763 23.21 190.85 94.26
C SER A 763 22.22 191.95 94.67
N GLU A 764 20.94 191.66 94.89
CA GLU A 764 20.00 192.62 95.46
C GLU A 764 20.17 192.73 96.98
N LEU A 765 20.32 191.60 97.69
CA LEU A 765 20.60 191.57 99.13
C LEU A 765 21.91 192.30 99.48
N ASP A 766 22.97 192.17 98.67
CA ASP A 766 24.22 192.92 98.86
C ASP A 766 24.02 194.44 98.69
N LYS A 767 23.11 194.87 97.79
CA LYS A 767 22.75 196.29 97.64
C LYS A 767 21.94 196.79 98.83
N GLU A 768 21.03 195.98 99.39
CA GLU A 768 20.34 196.31 100.64
C GLU A 768 21.32 196.39 101.83
N VAL A 769 22.30 195.48 101.92
CA VAL A 769 23.35 195.50 102.95
C VAL A 769 24.27 196.73 102.81
N GLN A 770 24.59 197.16 101.58
CA GLN A 770 25.31 198.41 101.33
C GLN A 770 24.47 199.63 101.72
N HIS A 771 23.21 199.69 101.29
CA HIS A 771 22.29 200.78 101.64
C HIS A 771 22.06 200.88 103.16
N LEU A 772 21.99 199.74 103.87
CA LEU A 772 21.93 199.72 105.34
C LEU A 772 23.23 200.22 105.99
N HIS A 773 24.41 199.88 105.44
CA HIS A 773 25.68 200.46 105.90
C HIS A 773 25.76 201.98 105.67
N GLU A 774 25.28 202.49 104.54
CA GLU A 774 25.24 203.92 104.27
C GLU A 774 24.28 204.66 105.22
N ASN A 775 23.10 204.09 105.50
CA ASN A 775 22.17 204.63 106.48
C ASN A 775 22.73 204.62 107.92
N ILE A 776 23.44 203.57 108.33
CA ILE A 776 24.13 203.52 109.63
C ILE A 776 25.26 204.57 109.70
N SER A 777 26.01 204.75 108.61
CA SER A 777 27.05 205.79 108.50
C SER A 777 26.48 207.21 108.57
N ALA A 778 25.33 207.46 107.94
CA ALA A 778 24.61 208.72 108.00
C ALA A 778 24.07 209.01 109.42
N LEU A 779 23.39 208.03 110.04
CA LEU A 779 22.88 208.15 111.41
C LEU A 779 23.99 208.40 112.43
N THR A 780 25.15 207.76 112.27
CA THR A 780 26.33 207.99 113.14
C THR A 780 26.77 209.46 113.10
N LYS A 781 26.83 210.07 111.91
CA LYS A 781 27.17 211.49 111.74
C LYS A 781 26.09 212.43 112.26
N GLU A 782 24.82 212.09 112.11
CA GLU A 782 23.71 212.86 112.71
C GLU A 782 23.76 212.85 114.25
N LEU A 783 24.16 211.73 114.86
CA LEU A 783 24.28 211.59 116.30
C LEU A 783 25.44 212.45 116.86
N GLU A 784 26.59 212.47 116.17
CA GLU A 784 27.70 213.39 116.49
C GLU A 784 27.32 214.87 116.32
N PHE A 785 26.47 215.20 115.34
CA PHE A 785 26.00 216.56 115.11
C PHE A 785 25.02 217.01 116.21
N LYS A 786 24.00 216.19 116.51
CA LYS A 786 23.02 216.48 117.58
C LYS A 786 23.66 216.49 118.97
N GLY A 787 24.72 215.72 119.22
CA GLY A 787 25.51 215.81 120.45
C GLY A 787 26.18 217.18 120.65
N LYS A 788 26.62 217.84 119.56
CA LYS A 788 27.16 219.21 119.58
C LYS A 788 26.04 220.26 119.70
N GLU A 789 24.90 220.02 119.08
CA GLU A 789 23.75 220.94 119.09
C GLU A 789 23.10 221.06 120.49
N ILE A 790 22.99 219.97 121.24
CA ILE A 790 22.46 219.96 122.62
C ILE A 790 23.30 220.83 123.57
N LEU A 791 24.62 220.92 123.34
CA LEU A 791 25.49 221.83 124.09
C LEU A 791 25.23 223.31 123.79
N ARG A 792 24.66 223.66 122.63
CA ARG A 792 24.24 225.03 122.30
C ARG A 792 22.86 225.36 122.85
N ILE A 793 21.86 224.51 122.61
CA ILE A 793 20.46 224.75 123.04
C ILE A 793 20.36 224.95 124.57
N ARG A 794 21.23 224.29 125.35
CA ARG A 794 21.26 224.43 126.82
C ARG A 794 21.79 225.79 127.31
N SER A 795 22.50 226.58 126.50
CA SER A 795 22.83 227.97 126.86
C SER A 795 21.69 228.93 126.51
N GLU A 796 21.07 228.78 125.34
CA GLU A 796 20.03 229.68 124.82
C GLU A 796 18.72 229.62 125.66
N SER A 797 18.32 228.42 126.13
CA SER A 797 17.10 228.26 126.94
C SER A 797 17.12 229.00 128.30
N ASN A 798 18.28 229.41 128.82
CA ASN A 798 18.40 230.23 130.05
C ASN A 798 17.98 231.71 129.86
N GLN A 799 17.60 232.10 128.64
CA GLN A 799 17.36 233.50 128.28
C GLN A 799 15.91 233.77 127.82
N GLN A 800 15.28 232.82 127.12
CA GLN A 800 13.99 233.04 126.44
C GLN A 800 12.77 233.22 127.37
N ILE A 801 12.74 232.56 128.53
CA ILE A 801 11.59 232.58 129.48
C ILE A 801 11.26 234.00 129.98
N ARG A 802 12.17 234.98 129.81
CA ARG A 802 11.99 236.37 130.24
C ARG A 802 11.23 237.27 129.24
N LEU A 803 10.72 236.71 128.13
CA LEU A 803 10.16 237.49 127.02
C LEU A 803 8.73 237.11 126.60
N GLU A 804 8.30 235.86 126.74
CA GLU A 804 6.99 235.43 126.20
C GLU A 804 5.78 235.89 127.04
N GLU A 805 5.98 236.45 128.24
CA GLU A 805 4.91 237.03 129.08
C GLU A 805 4.40 238.41 128.58
N MET A 806 4.55 238.76 127.28
CA MET A 806 4.29 240.13 126.77
C MET A 806 3.47 240.30 125.44
N GLU A 807 2.86 239.28 124.77
CA GLU A 807 2.66 239.34 123.28
C GLU A 807 1.39 238.81 122.45
N GLU A 808 0.12 238.61 122.91
CA GLU A 808 -1.08 237.93 122.23
C GLU A 808 -1.57 238.24 120.70
N LYS A 809 -2.07 237.26 119.78
CA LYS A 809 -2.17 237.23 118.19
C LYS A 809 -3.41 236.57 117.27
N TYR A 810 -3.29 236.00 115.97
CA TYR A 810 -4.31 235.98 114.73
C TYR A 810 -4.60 234.72 113.67
N LEU A 811 -5.32 234.78 112.44
CA LEU A 811 -6.00 233.65 111.54
C LEU A 811 -6.28 233.75 109.90
N MET A 812 -6.82 232.73 109.04
CA MET A 812 -6.95 232.61 107.45
C MET A 812 -8.14 231.82 106.57
N ARG A 813 -8.05 231.37 105.21
CA ARG A 813 -9.11 231.08 104.03
C ARG A 813 -8.81 229.90 102.88
N GLU A 814 -9.40 229.40 101.68
CA GLU A 814 -10.60 229.33 100.65
C GLU A 814 -10.58 228.27 99.35
N SER A 815 -11.58 227.98 98.37
CA SER A 815 -11.59 227.00 97.09
C SER A 815 -12.81 226.82 95.97
N LYS A 816 -12.76 226.13 94.71
CA LYS A 816 -13.88 225.86 93.57
C LYS A 816 -13.71 224.88 92.22
N PRO A 817 -14.75 224.28 91.42
CA PRO A 817 -14.72 223.33 90.14
C PRO A 817 -15.83 223.27 88.89
N GLU A 818 -15.79 222.42 87.74
CA GLU A 818 -16.79 222.17 86.50
C GLU A 818 -16.61 221.00 85.33
N ASP A 819 -17.59 220.54 84.38
CA ASP A 819 -17.49 219.59 83.08
C ASP A 819 -18.74 219.22 82.02
N ILE A 820 -18.58 218.52 80.79
CA ILE A 820 -19.39 217.45 79.92
C ILE A 820 -20.16 217.55 78.44
N GLN A 821 -20.28 216.50 77.46
CA GLN A 821 -21.19 216.35 76.16
C GLN A 821 -21.28 215.09 75.07
N MET A 822 -22.31 215.00 74.08
CA MET A 822 -22.80 214.22 72.78
C MET A 822 -22.65 212.68 72.33
N ILE A 823 -23.77 212.02 71.88
CA ILE A 823 -23.82 210.70 71.12
C ILE A 823 -24.97 210.56 70.03
N THR A 824 -25.08 209.45 69.22
CA THR A 824 -26.05 209.24 68.07
C THR A 824 -26.31 207.74 67.63
N GLU A 825 -27.33 207.41 66.79
CA GLU A 825 -27.77 206.03 66.32
C GLU A 825 -27.76 205.78 64.76
N LEU A 826 -28.29 204.65 64.20
CA LEU A 826 -28.21 204.28 62.74
C LEU A 826 -29.17 203.15 62.18
N LYS A 827 -30.42 203.03 62.63
CA LYS A 827 -31.54 202.32 61.93
C LYS A 827 -31.94 203.05 60.63
N ALA A 828 -32.55 202.44 59.60
CA ALA A 828 -32.92 201.06 59.26
C ALA A 828 -33.16 200.98 57.72
N MET A 829 -33.42 199.79 57.13
CA MET A 829 -33.63 199.68 55.67
C MET A 829 -34.47 198.46 55.19
N LEU A 830 -33.83 197.33 54.86
CA LEU A 830 -33.98 196.66 53.54
C LEU A 830 -34.96 195.47 53.48
N THR A 831 -35.32 194.86 54.60
CA THR A 831 -35.77 193.44 54.69
C THR A 831 -37.19 193.10 54.21
N GLU A 832 -37.83 193.95 53.38
CA GLU A 832 -39.17 193.64 52.85
C GLU A 832 -39.37 194.09 51.40
N ARG A 833 -38.61 193.44 50.49
CA ARG A 833 -38.81 193.51 49.03
C ARG A 833 -38.85 192.14 48.35
N ASP A 834 -39.03 191.06 49.11
CA ASP A 834 -39.25 189.71 48.58
C ASP A 834 -40.63 189.60 47.91
N GLN A 835 -40.64 189.81 46.59
CA GLN A 835 -41.79 189.67 45.67
C GLN A 835 -43.12 190.32 46.08
N ILE A 836 -43.07 191.26 47.03
CA ILE A 836 -44.15 192.18 47.40
C ILE A 836 -45.29 191.50 48.20
N ILE A 837 -44.99 191.14 49.45
CA ILE A 837 -45.69 191.79 50.58
C ILE A 837 -45.09 193.20 50.72
N LYS A 838 -45.34 194.14 49.80
CA LYS A 838 -46.50 195.06 49.81
C LYS A 838 -46.55 196.02 51.00
N LYS A 839 -45.66 195.92 52.02
CA LYS A 839 -45.51 196.82 53.22
C LYS A 839 -44.41 196.37 54.25
N LEU A 840 -43.29 197.15 54.44
CA LEU A 840 -42.66 197.60 55.75
C LEU A 840 -41.28 197.09 56.41
N ILE A 841 -40.09 197.60 55.96
CA ILE A 841 -38.93 198.12 56.82
C ILE A 841 -38.03 197.15 57.70
N GLN A 842 -36.66 197.24 57.71
CA GLN A 842 -35.69 197.08 58.90
C GLN A 842 -34.15 196.94 58.58
N LYS A 843 -33.17 197.43 59.40
CA LYS A 843 -31.69 197.03 59.39
C LYS A 843 -30.82 197.31 60.67
N LYS A 844 -29.59 196.77 60.74
CA LYS A 844 -28.54 196.78 61.83
C LYS A 844 -27.47 197.92 61.78
N LYS A 845 -26.66 198.12 62.86
CA LYS A 845 -25.32 198.81 62.89
C LYS A 845 -24.26 198.16 63.85
N ASN A 846 -23.24 198.92 64.31
CA ASN A 846 -21.90 198.49 64.80
C ASN A 846 -21.59 198.91 66.28
N ASP A 847 -20.59 199.72 66.72
CA ASP A 847 -19.64 200.67 66.08
C ASP A 847 -18.53 201.26 67.02
N LYS A 848 -17.51 201.94 66.45
CA LYS A 848 -16.62 202.99 67.05
C LYS A 848 -15.55 202.53 68.11
N SER A 849 -14.44 203.26 68.42
CA SER A 849 -13.85 204.49 67.82
C SER A 849 -12.29 204.56 67.72
N PRO A 850 -11.49 204.52 68.82
CA PRO A 850 -10.12 205.12 68.87
C PRO A 850 -9.02 204.09 69.25
N THR A 851 -7.71 204.36 69.55
CA THR A 851 -6.84 205.53 69.90
C THR A 851 -5.35 205.09 69.61
N ASN A 852 -4.22 205.81 69.75
CA ASN A 852 -3.85 207.17 70.21
C ASN A 852 -2.54 207.73 69.56
N ARG A 853 -1.35 207.20 69.93
CA ARG A 853 -0.04 207.89 69.98
C ARG A 853 1.09 206.85 70.25
N PHE A 854 2.42 207.05 70.10
CA PHE A 854 3.33 208.12 69.63
C PHE A 854 4.72 207.43 69.39
N VAL A 855 5.72 207.89 68.61
CA VAL A 855 5.84 209.06 67.72
C VAL A 855 5.58 208.65 66.25
N SER A 856 6.48 208.06 65.43
CA SER A 856 7.95 207.87 65.51
C SER A 856 8.58 207.65 64.12
N VAL A 857 9.90 207.89 64.00
CA VAL A 857 10.75 207.83 62.78
C VAL A 857 12.23 207.61 63.17
N PRO A 858 13.18 207.28 62.26
CA PRO A 858 13.07 206.84 60.85
C PRO A 858 13.09 205.30 60.75
N ASN A 859 13.98 204.48 60.12
CA ASN A 859 15.20 204.61 59.28
C ASN A 859 15.55 203.18 58.73
N LEU A 860 16.10 202.88 57.54
CA LEU A 860 16.15 203.50 56.20
C LEU A 860 16.57 202.40 55.17
N SER A 861 16.98 202.80 53.95
CA SER A 861 17.77 202.04 52.94
C SER A 861 17.15 200.81 52.23
N ALA A 862 18.00 200.09 51.45
CA ALA A 862 17.71 199.07 50.42
C ALA A 862 19.03 198.28 50.12
N LEU A 863 19.29 197.50 49.05
CA LEU A 863 18.69 197.30 47.71
C LEU A 863 19.22 195.99 47.05
N GLU A 864 18.51 195.44 46.04
CA GLU A 864 19.03 194.51 44.98
C GLU A 864 19.53 193.09 45.43
N SER A 865 19.92 192.11 44.59
CA SER A 865 19.95 191.92 43.11
C SER A 865 19.80 190.42 42.73
N GLY A 866 19.84 190.03 41.43
CA GLY A 866 20.07 188.63 40.99
C GLY A 866 19.61 188.24 39.56
N GLY A 867 20.17 187.15 39.00
CA GLY A 867 19.71 186.53 37.73
C GLY A 867 20.54 185.33 37.18
N VAL A 868 19.92 184.50 36.32
CA VAL A 868 20.40 183.62 35.17
C VAL A 868 21.45 182.46 35.35
N GLY A 869 21.23 181.23 34.78
CA GLY A 869 22.32 180.29 34.31
C GLY A 869 22.13 178.72 34.13
N ASN A 870 22.79 178.08 33.12
CA ASN A 870 22.76 176.69 32.52
C ASN A 870 23.45 175.41 33.17
N GLY A 871 23.11 174.15 32.75
CA GLY A 871 24.05 173.14 32.08
C GLY A 871 24.52 171.71 32.60
N HIS A 872 24.09 170.57 31.96
CA HIS A 872 24.81 169.33 31.41
C HIS A 872 25.47 168.10 32.28
N PRO A 873 26.21 167.02 31.77
CA PRO A 873 25.98 165.54 32.12
C PRO A 873 27.22 164.52 32.38
N ASN A 874 27.01 163.15 32.36
CA ASN A 874 27.85 161.99 31.79
C ASN A 874 28.32 160.66 32.57
N ARG A 875 28.60 159.55 31.79
CA ARG A 875 29.47 158.29 31.96
C ARG A 875 28.82 156.86 32.15
N LEU A 876 29.48 155.77 31.65
CA LEU A 876 29.08 154.31 31.63
C LEU A 876 30.29 153.28 31.62
N ASP A 877 30.08 151.94 31.74
CA ASP A 877 30.84 150.75 31.15
C ASP A 877 32.26 150.23 31.66
N PRO A 878 32.85 149.03 31.24
CA PRO A 878 32.35 147.62 30.97
C PRO A 878 33.35 146.35 31.11
N ILE A 879 32.86 145.06 31.06
CA ILE A 879 33.32 143.78 30.30
C ILE A 879 34.80 143.19 30.45
N PRO A 880 35.38 142.00 29.94
CA PRO A 880 35.01 140.64 29.33
C PRO A 880 35.73 139.27 29.79
N ASN A 881 35.36 138.09 29.18
CA ASN A 881 36.17 136.92 28.60
C ASN A 881 36.69 135.59 29.29
N SER A 882 36.70 134.47 28.50
CA SER A 882 37.39 133.11 28.56
C SER A 882 36.97 132.24 27.31
N PRO A 883 37.32 130.93 26.99
CA PRO A 883 38.35 129.90 27.36
C PRO A 883 39.08 129.22 26.12
N VAL A 884 39.76 128.02 26.19
CA VAL A 884 40.30 127.27 25.00
C VAL A 884 40.66 125.73 25.14
N HIS A 885 40.53 124.95 24.03
CA HIS A 885 41.15 123.63 23.64
C HIS A 885 40.82 122.27 24.39
N ASP A 886 41.01 121.03 23.85
CA ASP A 886 40.87 120.41 22.49
C ASP A 886 41.09 118.84 22.45
N ILE A 887 40.95 118.16 21.28
CA ILE A 887 41.53 116.85 20.79
C ILE A 887 41.06 115.48 21.43
N GLU A 888 41.17 114.22 20.91
CA GLU A 888 41.77 113.52 19.72
C GLU A 888 40.91 112.32 19.13
N PHE A 889 41.48 111.18 18.62
CA PHE A 889 40.86 110.24 17.65
C PHE A 889 40.99 108.68 17.88
N ASN A 890 40.57 107.87 16.88
CA ASN A 890 39.58 106.78 17.05
C ASN A 890 39.54 105.65 15.95
N SER A 891 39.09 104.41 16.30
CA SER A 891 38.39 103.34 15.52
C SER A 891 38.78 102.84 14.10
N SER A 892 38.67 101.50 13.82
CA SER A 892 37.94 100.85 12.66
C SER A 892 38.23 99.34 12.43
N LYS A 893 37.36 98.58 11.73
CA LYS A 893 37.46 97.09 11.51
C LYS A 893 36.70 96.53 10.25
N PRO A 894 37.24 95.55 9.47
CA PRO A 894 36.59 94.94 8.28
C PRO A 894 36.41 93.38 8.28
N LEU A 895 35.93 92.79 7.15
CA LEU A 895 35.82 91.36 6.74
C LEU A 895 35.96 91.23 5.19
N PRO A 896 36.33 90.06 4.60
CA PRO A 896 35.37 89.31 3.73
C PRO A 896 35.61 87.76 3.62
N GLN A 897 34.92 87.07 2.70
CA GLN A 897 34.88 85.60 2.41
C GLN A 897 34.78 85.35 0.86
N PRO A 898 34.67 84.13 0.26
CA PRO A 898 34.56 82.73 0.75
C PRO A 898 35.52 81.71 0.05
N VAL A 899 35.23 80.38 0.05
CA VAL A 899 36.10 79.32 -0.55
C VAL A 899 35.37 78.05 -1.07
N PRO A 900 35.65 77.62 -2.33
CA PRO A 900 35.44 76.24 -2.87
C PRO A 900 36.67 75.81 -3.76
N PRO A 901 36.65 74.84 -4.74
CA PRO A 901 35.75 73.71 -5.08
C PRO A 901 36.48 72.34 -5.41
N LYS A 902 35.69 71.28 -5.75
CA LYS A 902 36.05 70.04 -6.54
C LYS A 902 37.01 68.98 -5.94
N GLY A 903 36.73 67.71 -6.29
CA GLY A 903 37.67 66.57 -6.23
C GLY A 903 37.55 65.68 -7.50
N PRO A 904 38.31 64.57 -7.62
CA PRO A 904 38.09 63.58 -8.69
C PRO A 904 37.99 62.10 -8.22
N LYS A 905 37.48 61.25 -9.12
CA LYS A 905 37.39 59.77 -9.04
C LYS A 905 38.73 59.12 -9.43
N THR A 906 38.95 57.83 -9.09
CA THR A 906 39.55 56.83 -10.02
C THR A 906 39.54 55.38 -9.50
N PHE A 907 39.29 54.42 -10.40
CA PHE A 907 39.82 53.03 -10.46
C PHE A 907 39.48 52.01 -9.32
N LEU A 908 39.46 50.67 -9.54
CA LEU A 908 39.92 49.82 -10.65
C LEU A 908 39.12 48.48 -10.77
N SER A 909 39.12 47.91 -11.97
CA SER A 909 38.83 46.49 -12.39
C SER A 909 39.47 46.31 -13.79
N PRO A 910 39.65 45.12 -14.40
CA PRO A 910 39.29 43.74 -14.00
C PRO A 910 40.46 42.72 -14.20
N ALA A 911 40.15 41.41 -14.27
CA ALA A 911 40.89 40.42 -15.07
C ALA A 911 39.96 39.26 -15.52
N GLN A 912 40.29 38.59 -16.64
CA GLN A 912 39.64 37.38 -17.18
C GLN A 912 40.70 36.34 -17.63
N SER A 913 40.23 35.17 -18.08
CA SER A 913 40.99 34.07 -18.71
C SER A 913 41.75 33.15 -17.73
N GLU A 914 41.93 31.84 -17.99
CA GLU A 914 41.62 31.05 -19.21
C GLU A 914 41.41 29.55 -18.92
N ALA A 915 40.94 28.81 -19.95
CA ALA A 915 41.10 27.37 -20.21
C ALA A 915 40.35 26.32 -19.35
N SER A 916 39.96 25.23 -20.05
CA SER A 916 39.45 23.96 -19.49
C SER A 916 40.60 23.01 -19.14
N PRO A 917 40.30 21.82 -18.56
CA PRO A 917 40.36 20.65 -19.44
C PRO A 917 39.20 19.66 -19.27
N VAL A 918 39.09 18.74 -20.23
CA VAL A 918 38.18 17.58 -20.25
C VAL A 918 38.99 16.29 -20.08
N ALA A 919 38.30 15.21 -19.69
CA ALA A 919 38.71 13.80 -19.70
C ALA A 919 39.40 13.22 -18.46
N SER A 920 38.65 12.35 -17.77
CA SER A 920 39.11 11.07 -17.20
C SER A 920 37.94 10.07 -17.31
N PRO A 921 38.12 8.85 -17.85
CA PRO A 921 37.02 7.90 -18.06
C PRO A 921 36.84 6.94 -16.86
N ASP A 922 35.60 6.67 -16.47
CA ASP A 922 35.23 5.63 -15.51
C ASP A 922 34.49 4.48 -16.23
N PRO A 923 35.09 3.29 -16.40
CA PRO A 923 34.63 2.28 -17.36
C PRO A 923 33.74 1.18 -16.73
N GLN A 924 32.60 1.51 -16.11
CA GLN A 924 31.78 0.47 -15.45
C GLN A 924 30.23 0.60 -15.51
N ARG A 925 29.67 1.17 -16.59
CA ARG A 925 28.19 1.16 -16.84
C ARG A 925 27.78 0.82 -18.27
N GLN A 926 28.09 -0.38 -18.77
CA GLN A 926 27.52 -0.84 -20.05
C GLN A 926 27.43 -2.37 -20.28
N GLU A 927 27.08 -3.18 -19.28
CA GLU A 927 27.06 -4.66 -19.46
C GLU A 927 25.91 -5.42 -18.73
N TRP A 928 24.67 -4.92 -18.80
CA TRP A 928 23.49 -5.58 -18.18
C TRP A 928 22.25 -5.62 -19.10
N PHE A 929 22.42 -5.99 -20.37
CA PHE A 929 21.29 -6.13 -21.31
C PHE A 929 21.38 -7.30 -22.34
N ALA A 930 22.21 -8.31 -22.08
CA ALA A 930 22.45 -9.41 -23.04
C ALA A 930 22.73 -10.80 -22.42
N ARG A 931 21.90 -11.26 -21.47
CA ARG A 931 22.03 -12.62 -20.88
C ARG A 931 20.71 -13.37 -20.55
N TYR A 932 19.68 -13.20 -21.37
CA TYR A 932 18.56 -14.15 -21.43
C TYR A 932 18.05 -14.27 -22.87
N PHE A 933 18.44 -15.35 -23.55
CA PHE A 933 17.79 -16.07 -24.68
C PHE A 933 18.83 -16.77 -25.56
N THR A 934 19.16 -18.01 -25.21
CA THR A 934 19.62 -19.06 -26.14
C THR A 934 18.97 -20.38 -25.73
N PHE A 935 18.75 -21.25 -26.71
CA PHE A 935 18.07 -22.55 -26.58
C PHE A 935 18.91 -23.56 -25.76
#